data_AF-A0A828SRL6-F1
#
_entry.id   AF-A0A828SRL6-F1
#
_cell.length_a   1.000
_cell.length_b   1.000
_cell.length_c   1.000
_cell.angle_alpha   90.00
_cell.angle_beta   90.00
_cell.angle_gamma   90.00
#
_symmetry.space_group_name_H-M   'P 1'
#
loop_
_entity.id
_entity.type
_entity.pdbx_description
1 polymer ?
#
loop_
_entity_poly.entity_id
_entity_poly.type
_entity_poly.pdbx_seq_one_letter_code
_entity_poly.pdbx_strand_id
1 'polypeptide(L)'
;MQLSIEEYLEECWKNKQEVIDVSAYKLNEEELNKVIFGIHYENPEYYWVLRNTAINKDEETGFVKTYYQYYEGTTGKPLDRSEELEREWEVVKEKTKYCKTDIEKALVVHEHLCDTIVYSSRLQAAAHDIEGAIFEKEAVCEGYALAYKYYMNRLEIPCKIVSGTSNGQSHAWNQIQLNGNWYMVDPTWDDVANSHDVKHQYFLCSENKFPNHVWNKESELYETCSDTTYDNLDWKNDLQGMYAYQGGLYRSKSLIVGGKEVSGIWRIDAENIEKEAELVLPITDQWQLNSVNVVRGYSQLSYYDGMLYYNTPRAVWRWNFDPESEPEKVFELDQSIPGEIWDAEAANGKIYYETGVYEKGERQKGQYVFDEDYRKAKHPIAVTKPVMTVVMGGENVFLQSAAPGNVTYTSKNPEICDVQVVWKDESCQLIPKKAGETIVTVHADPTDHYAEGAVDVKVIVKERDDIEEKITLQYEAGDGGSIAAVDAATGKILENGAKIKPNAEVQFTASPNSGYSVKNWVVNGEVYKENGIVYTGMELKRAITASSDSVKVEFVKDEPAFVKGDVNLSGKVEIGDVREALRSICKKTELTALQKQAADVNENGNVDIEDLRKILRFVCGKIDQLNMEESGASK
;
A
#
# COMPACT_ATOMS: atom_id res chain seq x y z
N MET A 1 14.94 -15.04 15.98
CA MET A 1 15.92 -15.08 14.87
C MET A 1 15.49 -13.96 13.93
N GLN A 2 16.40 -13.06 13.54
CA GLN A 2 16.04 -11.99 12.59
C GLN A 2 15.85 -12.66 11.23
N LEU A 3 14.70 -12.41 10.58
CA LEU A 3 14.40 -12.87 9.23
C LEU A 3 15.43 -12.31 8.24
N SER A 4 15.55 -12.92 7.07
CA SER A 4 16.23 -12.24 5.95
C SER A 4 15.44 -10.98 5.57
N ILE A 5 16.08 -10.04 4.85
CA ILE A 5 15.36 -8.83 4.41
C ILE A 5 14.21 -9.20 3.47
N GLU A 6 14.41 -10.21 2.62
CA GLU A 6 13.39 -10.73 1.70
C GLU A 6 12.18 -11.26 2.45
N GLU A 7 12.39 -12.19 3.39
CA GLU A 7 11.33 -12.79 4.21
C GLU A 7 10.56 -11.74 5.00
N TYR A 8 11.28 -10.75 5.55
CA TYR A 8 10.68 -9.65 6.31
C TYR A 8 9.81 -8.74 5.44
N LEU A 9 10.29 -8.34 4.26
CA LEU A 9 9.50 -7.51 3.33
C LEU A 9 8.25 -8.25 2.87
N GLU A 10 8.35 -9.54 2.52
CA GLU A 10 7.20 -10.36 2.16
C GLU A 10 6.17 -10.47 3.29
N GLU A 11 6.60 -10.63 4.54
CA GLU A 11 5.71 -10.64 5.70
C GLU A 11 5.00 -9.29 5.87
N CYS A 12 5.72 -8.17 5.75
CA CYS A 12 5.14 -6.83 5.79
C CYS A 12 4.11 -6.63 4.67
N TRP A 13 4.42 -7.06 3.46
CA TRP A 13 3.55 -6.96 2.28
C TRP A 13 2.30 -7.83 2.36
N LYS A 14 2.42 -9.06 2.86
CA LYS A 14 1.27 -9.93 3.15
C LYS A 14 0.31 -9.28 4.15
N ASN A 15 0.85 -8.54 5.11
CA ASN A 15 0.08 -7.82 6.13
C ASN A 15 -0.34 -6.40 5.71
N LYS A 16 -0.09 -6.00 4.45
CA LYS A 16 -0.41 -4.66 3.91
C LYS A 16 0.14 -3.51 4.73
N GLN A 17 1.34 -3.68 5.31
CA GLN A 17 2.00 -2.61 6.04
C GLN A 17 2.49 -1.53 5.07
N GLU A 18 2.10 -0.28 5.32
CA GLU A 18 2.55 0.86 4.51
C GLU A 18 3.85 1.47 5.03
N VAL A 19 4.16 1.33 6.33
CA VAL A 19 5.35 1.89 6.98
C VAL A 19 6.18 0.74 7.53
N ILE A 20 7.34 0.49 6.92
CA ILE A 20 8.19 -0.66 7.19
C ILE A 20 9.55 -0.18 7.71
N ASP A 21 9.88 -0.52 8.96
CA ASP A 21 11.20 -0.24 9.54
C ASP A 21 12.22 -1.27 9.05
N VAL A 22 13.22 -0.80 8.30
CA VAL A 22 14.32 -1.61 7.75
C VAL A 22 15.68 -1.23 8.35
N SER A 23 15.70 -0.37 9.37
CA SER A 23 16.93 0.17 9.97
C SER A 23 17.88 -0.92 10.49
N ALA A 24 17.34 -2.05 10.94
CA ALA A 24 18.10 -3.19 11.44
C ALA A 24 18.98 -3.87 10.37
N TYR A 25 18.64 -3.72 9.08
CA TYR A 25 19.34 -4.36 7.95
C TYR A 25 20.47 -3.50 7.38
N LYS A 26 20.54 -2.20 7.73
CA LYS A 26 21.61 -1.27 7.33
C LYS A 26 21.86 -1.25 5.81
N LEU A 27 20.79 -1.25 5.03
CA LEU A 27 20.83 -1.21 3.58
C LEU A 27 20.84 0.24 3.09
N ASN A 28 21.59 0.53 2.04
CA ASN A 28 21.40 1.74 1.25
C ASN A 28 20.23 1.54 0.24
N GLU A 29 19.85 2.60 -0.47
CA GLU A 29 18.74 2.55 -1.44
C GLU A 29 18.99 1.57 -2.58
N GLU A 30 20.22 1.50 -3.11
CA GLU A 30 20.54 0.60 -4.22
C GLU A 30 20.44 -0.87 -3.79
N GLU A 31 20.91 -1.19 -2.58
CA GLU A 31 20.82 -2.53 -1.99
C GLU A 31 19.36 -2.92 -1.72
N LEU A 32 18.55 -2.03 -1.13
CA LEU A 32 17.13 -2.28 -0.91
C LEU A 32 16.38 -2.47 -2.23
N ASN A 33 16.65 -1.63 -3.23
CA ASN A 33 16.03 -1.78 -4.55
C ASN A 33 16.42 -3.12 -5.18
N LYS A 34 17.70 -3.54 -5.12
CA LYS A 34 18.12 -4.87 -5.61
C LYS A 34 17.34 -6.00 -4.95
N VAL A 35 17.10 -5.92 -3.64
CA VAL A 35 16.28 -6.91 -2.91
C VAL A 35 14.85 -6.91 -3.43
N ILE A 36 14.20 -5.74 -3.51
CA ILE A 36 12.80 -5.61 -3.97
C ILE A 36 12.64 -6.10 -5.42
N PHE A 37 13.55 -5.71 -6.31
CA PHE A 37 13.59 -6.22 -7.69
C PHE A 37 13.79 -7.73 -7.72
N GLY A 38 14.70 -8.28 -6.90
CA GLY A 38 14.89 -9.73 -6.78
C GLY A 38 13.60 -10.46 -6.40
N ILE A 39 12.87 -9.96 -5.39
CA ILE A 39 11.59 -10.55 -4.99
C ILE A 39 10.56 -10.43 -6.11
N HIS A 40 10.47 -9.30 -6.80
CA HIS A 40 9.52 -9.13 -7.91
C HIS A 40 9.72 -10.16 -9.04
N TYR A 41 10.96 -10.43 -9.44
CA TYR A 41 11.23 -11.42 -10.52
C TYR A 41 11.12 -12.87 -10.03
N GLU A 42 11.39 -13.14 -8.75
CA GLU A 42 11.24 -14.48 -8.18
C GLU A 42 9.79 -14.82 -7.87
N ASN A 43 9.02 -13.82 -7.38
CA ASN A 43 7.63 -13.91 -6.94
C ASN A 43 6.78 -12.82 -7.65
N PRO A 44 6.40 -13.04 -8.93
CA PRO A 44 5.71 -12.03 -9.74
C PRO A 44 4.36 -11.55 -9.19
N GLU A 45 3.75 -12.27 -8.24
CA GLU A 45 2.55 -11.83 -7.51
C GLU A 45 2.73 -10.48 -6.77
N TYR A 46 3.97 -10.08 -6.48
CA TYR A 46 4.31 -8.78 -5.91
C TYR A 46 4.55 -7.69 -6.97
N TYR A 47 3.94 -7.77 -8.16
CA TYR A 47 4.11 -6.81 -9.27
C TYR A 47 4.01 -5.33 -8.90
N TRP A 48 3.23 -4.98 -7.88
CA TRP A 48 2.99 -3.62 -7.47
C TRP A 48 4.13 -2.98 -6.64
N VAL A 49 5.10 -3.77 -6.15
CA VAL A 49 6.17 -3.26 -5.25
C VAL A 49 7.12 -2.26 -5.92
N LEU A 50 7.16 -2.24 -7.25
CA LEU A 50 8.04 -1.36 -8.04
C LEU A 50 7.41 -0.02 -8.42
N ARG A 51 6.17 0.26 -8.00
CA ARG A 51 5.39 1.38 -8.54
C ARG A 51 5.35 2.60 -7.65
N ASN A 52 4.73 2.48 -6.47
CA ASN A 52 4.50 3.60 -5.57
C ASN A 52 5.16 3.32 -4.22
N THR A 53 6.39 3.80 -4.07
CA THR A 53 7.19 3.63 -2.86
C THR A 53 7.88 4.93 -2.47
N ALA A 54 8.24 5.05 -1.20
CA ALA A 54 9.12 6.11 -0.72
C ALA A 54 10.08 5.57 0.33
N ILE A 55 11.16 6.30 0.60
CA ILE A 55 12.13 5.93 1.62
C ILE A 55 12.50 7.12 2.48
N ASN A 56 12.78 6.85 3.76
CA ASN A 56 13.41 7.77 4.68
C ASN A 56 14.78 7.21 5.06
N LYS A 57 15.81 8.06 4.99
CA LYS A 57 17.21 7.68 5.26
C LYS A 57 17.77 8.39 6.48
N ASP A 58 18.77 7.78 7.07
CA ASP A 58 19.67 8.45 7.98
C ASP A 58 20.59 9.42 7.22
N GLU A 59 20.60 10.70 7.59
CA GLU A 59 21.41 11.73 6.88
C GLU A 59 22.92 11.55 7.07
N GLU A 60 23.36 10.94 8.18
CA GLU A 60 24.80 10.78 8.47
C GLU A 60 25.37 9.53 7.79
N THR A 61 24.62 8.42 7.83
CA THR A 61 25.10 7.11 7.33
C THR A 61 24.62 6.78 5.92
N GLY A 62 23.55 7.42 5.44
CA GLY A 62 22.93 7.12 4.14
C GLY A 62 22.09 5.84 4.10
N PHE A 63 21.98 5.11 5.21
CA PHE A 63 21.16 3.90 5.31
C PHE A 63 19.68 4.22 5.36
N VAL A 64 18.87 3.35 4.78
CA VAL A 64 17.41 3.44 4.82
C VAL A 64 16.93 3.09 6.24
N LYS A 65 16.16 3.99 6.85
CA LYS A 65 15.46 3.74 8.13
C LYS A 65 14.10 3.14 7.89
N THR A 66 13.33 3.77 7.00
CA THR A 66 11.94 3.41 6.76
C THR A 66 11.68 3.31 5.27
N TYR A 67 11.06 2.21 4.88
CA TYR A 67 10.53 1.98 3.55
C TYR A 67 9.01 2.12 3.61
N TYR A 68 8.46 2.93 2.70
CA TYR A 68 7.04 3.17 2.57
C TYR A 68 6.53 2.46 1.32
N GLN A 69 5.59 1.55 1.49
CA GLN A 69 4.92 0.86 0.41
C GLN A 69 3.47 1.32 0.32
N TYR A 70 3.08 1.88 -0.82
CA TYR A 70 1.70 2.25 -1.08
C TYR A 70 1.03 1.19 -1.96
N TYR A 71 -0.13 0.69 -1.53
CA TYR A 71 -0.91 -0.32 -2.27
C TYR A 71 -1.91 0.31 -3.25
N GLU A 72 -1.83 1.64 -3.39
CA GLU A 72 -2.59 2.44 -4.34
C GLU A 72 -1.61 3.21 -5.25
N GLY A 73 -1.99 3.39 -6.51
CA GLY A 73 -1.26 4.23 -7.44
C GLY A 73 -1.39 5.71 -7.06
N THR A 74 -0.60 6.57 -7.68
CA THR A 74 -0.63 8.02 -7.43
C THR A 74 -1.99 8.66 -7.74
N THR A 75 -2.83 8.00 -8.53
CA THR A 75 -4.20 8.43 -8.84
C THR A 75 -5.25 7.84 -7.88
N GLY A 76 -4.89 6.86 -7.05
CA GLY A 76 -5.80 6.08 -6.20
C GLY A 76 -6.14 4.69 -6.76
N LYS A 77 -5.64 4.31 -7.95
CA LYS A 77 -5.86 2.98 -8.55
C LYS A 77 -5.42 1.89 -7.57
N PRO A 78 -6.25 0.89 -7.24
CA PRO A 78 -5.80 -0.21 -6.41
C PRO A 78 -4.71 -0.99 -7.16
N LEU A 79 -3.51 -1.03 -6.58
CA LEU A 79 -2.40 -1.79 -7.16
C LEU A 79 -2.43 -3.25 -6.74
N ASP A 80 -3.03 -3.58 -5.59
CA ASP A 80 -3.22 -4.96 -5.18
C ASP A 80 -4.54 -5.54 -5.70
N ARG A 81 -4.44 -6.45 -6.68
CA ARG A 81 -5.56 -7.22 -7.25
C ARG A 81 -5.45 -8.71 -6.94
N SER A 82 -4.94 -9.06 -5.75
CA SER A 82 -4.73 -10.46 -5.34
C SER A 82 -5.96 -11.37 -5.49
N GLU A 83 -7.19 -10.87 -5.27
CA GLU A 83 -8.40 -11.68 -5.48
C GLU A 83 -8.57 -12.04 -6.96
N GLU A 84 -8.32 -11.11 -7.87
CA GLU A 84 -8.36 -11.37 -9.32
C GLU A 84 -7.27 -12.32 -9.75
N LEU A 85 -6.05 -12.14 -9.23
CA LEU A 85 -4.93 -13.04 -9.50
C LEU A 85 -5.21 -14.50 -9.08
N GLU A 86 -5.87 -14.69 -7.94
CA GLU A 86 -6.28 -16.04 -7.52
C GLU A 86 -7.39 -16.60 -8.41
N ARG A 87 -8.29 -15.77 -8.96
CA ARG A 87 -9.32 -16.22 -9.92
C ARG A 87 -8.70 -16.68 -11.23
N GLU A 88 -7.74 -15.93 -11.76
CA GLU A 88 -7.01 -16.29 -12.98
C GLU A 88 -6.18 -17.56 -12.76
N TRP A 89 -5.61 -17.75 -11.57
CA TRP A 89 -4.95 -19.01 -11.20
C TRP A 89 -5.90 -20.21 -11.21
N GLU A 90 -7.12 -20.10 -10.69
CA GLU A 90 -8.06 -21.23 -10.66
C GLU A 90 -8.41 -21.74 -12.07
N VAL A 91 -8.37 -20.89 -13.10
CA VAL A 91 -8.54 -21.31 -14.51
C VAL A 91 -7.40 -22.25 -14.93
N VAL A 92 -6.14 -21.86 -14.71
CA VAL A 92 -4.97 -22.68 -15.06
C VAL A 92 -4.90 -23.94 -14.22
N LYS A 93 -5.23 -23.84 -12.94
CA LYS A 93 -5.31 -24.98 -12.01
C LYS A 93 -6.31 -26.03 -12.47
N GLU A 94 -7.49 -25.63 -12.96
CA GLU A 94 -8.45 -26.58 -13.52
C GLU A 94 -7.96 -27.19 -14.83
N LYS A 95 -7.33 -26.40 -15.71
CA LYS A 95 -6.69 -26.92 -16.94
C LYS A 95 -5.56 -27.92 -16.68
N THR A 96 -4.87 -27.80 -15.54
CA THR A 96 -3.75 -28.68 -15.16
C THR A 96 -4.13 -29.83 -14.23
N LYS A 97 -5.38 -29.91 -13.78
CA LYS A 97 -5.88 -30.86 -12.77
C LYS A 97 -5.63 -32.34 -13.10
N TYR A 98 -5.68 -32.70 -14.39
CA TYR A 98 -5.49 -34.08 -14.85
C TYR A 98 -4.12 -34.32 -15.52
N CYS A 99 -3.20 -33.35 -15.46
CA CYS A 99 -1.83 -33.54 -15.93
C CYS A 99 -1.10 -34.52 -15.00
N LYS A 100 -0.38 -35.49 -15.58
CA LYS A 100 0.48 -36.43 -14.84
C LYS A 100 1.94 -36.03 -14.86
N THR A 101 2.35 -35.30 -15.90
CA THR A 101 3.73 -34.94 -16.18
C THR A 101 3.93 -33.42 -16.16
N ASP A 102 5.17 -32.99 -15.94
CA ASP A 102 5.47 -31.55 -15.93
C ASP A 102 5.48 -30.94 -17.34
N ILE A 103 5.72 -31.73 -18.40
CA ILE A 103 5.55 -31.27 -19.79
C ILE A 103 4.10 -30.91 -20.10
N GLU A 104 3.13 -31.70 -19.59
CA GLU A 104 1.70 -31.40 -19.75
C GLU A 104 1.34 -30.07 -19.09
N LYS A 105 1.81 -29.85 -17.85
CA LYS A 105 1.63 -28.59 -17.13
C LYS A 105 2.28 -27.42 -17.87
N ALA A 106 3.51 -27.60 -18.35
CA ALA A 106 4.25 -26.59 -19.10
C ALA A 106 3.52 -26.18 -20.38
N LEU A 107 2.97 -27.16 -21.11
CA LEU A 107 2.20 -26.93 -22.32
C LEU A 107 0.92 -26.15 -21.98
N VAL A 108 0.16 -26.57 -20.98
CA VAL A 108 -1.09 -25.88 -20.59
C VAL A 108 -0.85 -24.41 -20.25
N VAL A 109 0.23 -24.09 -19.54
CA VAL A 109 0.58 -22.70 -19.23
C VAL A 109 0.97 -21.94 -20.50
N HIS A 110 1.82 -22.53 -21.36
CA HIS A 110 2.25 -21.92 -22.62
C HIS A 110 1.06 -21.57 -23.51
N GLU A 111 0.19 -22.56 -23.76
CA GLU A 111 -1.04 -22.40 -24.54
C GLU A 111 -1.94 -21.32 -23.94
N HIS A 112 -2.13 -21.33 -22.62
CA HIS A 112 -2.96 -20.33 -21.95
C HIS A 112 -2.43 -18.90 -22.12
N LEU A 113 -1.10 -18.69 -22.09
CA LEU A 113 -0.54 -17.35 -22.32
C LEU A 113 -0.71 -16.90 -23.77
N CYS A 114 -0.40 -17.77 -24.73
CA CYS A 114 -0.53 -17.44 -26.16
C CYS A 114 -2.00 -17.21 -26.58
N ASP A 115 -2.95 -17.91 -25.94
CA ASP A 115 -4.38 -17.79 -26.23
C ASP A 115 -5.01 -16.54 -25.58
N THR A 116 -4.53 -16.13 -24.40
CA THR A 116 -5.19 -15.08 -23.61
C THR A 116 -4.51 -13.72 -23.61
N ILE A 117 -3.26 -13.62 -24.03
CA ILE A 117 -2.50 -12.35 -24.01
C ILE A 117 -2.35 -11.83 -25.43
N VAL A 118 -2.58 -10.53 -25.60
CA VAL A 118 -2.27 -9.81 -26.83
C VAL A 118 -0.94 -9.08 -26.69
N TYR A 119 -0.05 -9.26 -27.66
CA TYR A 119 1.22 -8.54 -27.66
C TYR A 119 1.03 -7.02 -27.77
N SER A 120 1.54 -6.30 -26.77
CA SER A 120 1.44 -4.85 -26.68
C SER A 120 2.47 -4.13 -27.53
N SER A 121 2.03 -3.16 -28.32
CA SER A 121 2.93 -2.17 -28.92
C SER A 121 3.21 -0.98 -28.00
N ARG A 122 2.57 -0.93 -26.82
CA ARG A 122 2.64 0.17 -25.86
C ARG A 122 3.48 -0.22 -24.66
N LEU A 123 4.57 0.52 -24.42
CA LEU A 123 5.52 0.29 -23.32
C LEU A 123 5.05 0.94 -22.00
N GLN A 124 3.80 0.70 -21.61
CA GLN A 124 3.30 1.14 -20.30
C GLN A 124 3.86 0.23 -19.21
N ALA A 125 4.07 0.74 -17.99
CA ALA A 125 4.66 -0.03 -16.90
C ALA A 125 3.94 -1.37 -16.66
N ALA A 126 2.60 -1.39 -16.68
CA ALA A 126 1.82 -2.62 -16.52
C ALA A 126 2.10 -3.68 -17.60
N ALA A 127 2.43 -3.28 -18.84
CA ALA A 127 2.73 -4.22 -19.92
C ALA A 127 4.01 -5.02 -19.67
N HIS A 128 4.86 -4.58 -18.73
CA HIS A 128 6.11 -5.21 -18.35
C HIS A 128 5.98 -6.15 -17.13
N ASP A 129 4.78 -6.35 -16.58
CA ASP A 129 4.56 -7.22 -15.42
C ASP A 129 3.27 -8.06 -15.56
N ILE A 130 2.93 -8.82 -14.51
CA ILE A 130 1.73 -9.68 -14.54
C ILE A 130 0.42 -8.88 -14.55
N GLU A 131 0.40 -7.58 -14.23
CA GLU A 131 -0.84 -6.78 -14.38
C GLU A 131 -1.24 -6.71 -15.84
N GLY A 132 -0.30 -6.34 -16.73
CA GLY A 132 -0.57 -6.29 -18.16
C GLY A 132 -0.90 -7.67 -18.72
N ALA A 133 -0.09 -8.67 -18.36
CA ALA A 133 -0.23 -10.01 -18.92
C ALA A 133 -1.48 -10.74 -18.42
N ILE A 134 -1.70 -10.78 -17.10
CA ILE A 134 -2.76 -11.60 -16.49
C ILE A 134 -4.07 -10.83 -16.39
N PHE A 135 -4.08 -9.54 -16.05
CA PHE A 135 -5.34 -8.81 -15.82
C PHE A 135 -5.80 -8.03 -17.05
N GLU A 136 -4.91 -7.24 -17.64
CA GLU A 136 -5.26 -6.40 -18.79
C GLU A 136 -5.23 -7.18 -20.12
N LYS A 137 -4.68 -8.40 -20.11
CA LYS A 137 -4.53 -9.28 -21.28
C LYS A 137 -3.74 -8.62 -22.42
N GLU A 138 -2.85 -7.68 -22.10
CA GLU A 138 -2.02 -6.93 -23.04
C GLU A 138 -0.62 -6.69 -22.44
N ALA A 139 0.42 -7.32 -22.99
CA ALA A 139 1.77 -7.27 -22.44
C ALA A 139 2.89 -7.32 -23.49
N VAL A 140 4.10 -6.94 -23.09
CA VAL A 140 5.34 -7.20 -23.86
C VAL A 140 6.06 -8.44 -23.33
N CYS A 141 7.17 -8.82 -23.96
CA CYS A 141 7.95 -10.02 -23.63
C CYS A 141 8.21 -10.26 -22.13
N GLU A 142 8.46 -9.20 -21.38
CA GLU A 142 8.69 -9.27 -19.93
C GLU A 142 7.44 -9.67 -19.14
N GLY A 143 6.26 -9.13 -19.50
CA GLY A 143 5.00 -9.54 -18.90
C GLY A 143 4.65 -11.01 -19.22
N TYR A 144 4.91 -11.49 -20.44
CA TYR A 144 4.78 -12.92 -20.77
C TYR A 144 5.71 -13.78 -19.91
N ALA A 145 6.98 -13.39 -19.78
CA ALA A 145 7.96 -14.14 -19.01
C ALA A 145 7.64 -14.19 -17.51
N LEU A 146 7.15 -13.08 -16.94
CA LEU A 146 6.69 -13.00 -15.55
C LEU A 146 5.40 -13.79 -15.33
N ALA A 147 4.43 -13.76 -16.25
CA ALA A 147 3.22 -14.57 -16.16
C ALA A 147 3.53 -16.06 -16.23
N TYR A 148 4.44 -16.47 -17.11
CA TYR A 148 4.89 -17.86 -17.20
C TYR A 148 5.57 -18.31 -15.90
N LYS A 149 6.48 -17.48 -15.36
CA LYS A 149 7.13 -17.72 -14.07
C LYS A 149 6.12 -17.83 -12.93
N TYR A 150 5.12 -16.95 -12.87
CA TYR A 150 4.06 -17.00 -11.86
C TYR A 150 3.32 -18.35 -11.87
N TYR A 151 2.81 -18.78 -13.03
CA TYR A 151 2.10 -20.05 -13.13
C TYR A 151 2.99 -21.26 -12.86
N MET A 152 4.25 -21.23 -13.32
CA MET A 152 5.20 -22.30 -13.05
C MET A 152 5.55 -22.45 -11.57
N ASN A 153 5.75 -21.33 -10.87
CA ASN A 153 5.94 -21.33 -9.42
C ASN A 153 4.75 -21.97 -8.70
N ARG A 154 3.52 -21.61 -9.09
CA ARG A 154 2.28 -22.18 -8.53
C ARG A 154 2.11 -23.68 -8.83
N LEU A 155 2.72 -24.16 -9.91
CA LEU A 155 2.75 -25.57 -10.31
C LEU A 155 3.97 -26.33 -9.76
N GLU A 156 4.79 -25.67 -8.94
CA GLU A 156 6.02 -26.19 -8.33
C GLU A 156 7.07 -26.65 -9.36
N ILE A 157 7.07 -26.02 -10.55
CA ILE A 157 8.07 -26.26 -11.60
C ILE A 157 9.12 -25.16 -11.53
N PRO A 158 10.41 -25.48 -11.29
CA PRO A 158 11.47 -24.48 -11.27
C PRO A 158 11.51 -23.72 -12.59
N CYS A 159 11.37 -22.40 -12.50
CA CYS A 159 11.36 -21.50 -13.64
C CYS A 159 12.25 -20.29 -13.34
N LYS A 160 13.04 -19.84 -14.31
CA LYS A 160 13.83 -18.61 -14.24
C LYS A 160 13.45 -17.70 -15.40
N ILE A 161 13.59 -16.39 -15.19
CA ILE A 161 13.45 -15.39 -16.25
C ILE A 161 14.85 -15.12 -16.81
N VAL A 162 14.97 -15.14 -18.12
CA VAL A 162 16.21 -14.79 -18.82
C VAL A 162 16.03 -13.43 -19.47
N SER A 163 16.95 -12.52 -19.18
CA SER A 163 17.01 -11.19 -19.81
C SER A 163 18.19 -11.12 -20.78
N GLY A 164 17.94 -10.58 -21.96
CA GLY A 164 18.95 -10.44 -23.00
C GLY A 164 18.42 -9.68 -24.21
N THR A 165 18.76 -10.17 -25.39
CA THR A 165 18.25 -9.63 -26.66
C THR A 165 17.75 -10.74 -27.57
N SER A 166 16.72 -10.45 -28.36
CA SER A 166 16.28 -11.29 -29.48
C SER A 166 16.23 -10.44 -30.75
N ASN A 167 16.86 -10.92 -31.82
CA ASN A 167 17.00 -10.16 -33.08
C ASN A 167 17.59 -8.74 -32.87
N GLY A 168 18.46 -8.58 -31.86
CA GLY A 168 19.11 -7.31 -31.51
C GLY A 168 18.24 -6.31 -30.74
N GLN A 169 17.02 -6.69 -30.32
CA GLN A 169 16.16 -5.89 -29.44
C GLN A 169 16.15 -6.48 -28.03
N SER A 170 15.98 -5.63 -27.00
CA SER A 170 15.81 -6.11 -25.61
C SER A 170 14.66 -7.11 -25.54
N HIS A 171 14.88 -8.25 -24.90
CA HIS A 171 13.90 -9.34 -24.85
C HIS A 171 14.01 -10.12 -23.54
N ALA A 172 12.90 -10.69 -23.10
CA ALA A 172 12.81 -11.54 -21.92
C ALA A 172 12.05 -12.84 -22.25
N TRP A 173 12.51 -13.96 -21.69
CA TRP A 173 11.92 -15.29 -21.86
C TRP A 173 12.22 -16.16 -20.62
N ASN A 174 12.02 -17.48 -20.69
CA ASN A 174 12.14 -18.36 -19.53
C ASN A 174 13.09 -19.55 -19.73
N GLN A 175 13.59 -20.06 -18.60
CA GLN A 175 14.16 -21.39 -18.45
C GLN A 175 13.30 -22.19 -17.48
N ILE A 176 12.98 -23.44 -17.79
CA ILE A 176 12.28 -24.33 -16.85
C ILE A 176 12.99 -25.66 -16.67
N GLN A 177 12.86 -26.26 -15.50
CA GLN A 177 13.43 -27.57 -15.20
C GLN A 177 12.36 -28.66 -15.30
N LEU A 178 12.57 -29.61 -16.22
CA LEU A 178 11.77 -30.82 -16.35
C LEU A 178 12.67 -32.04 -16.17
N ASN A 179 12.30 -32.99 -15.31
CA ASN A 179 13.06 -34.22 -15.07
C ASN A 179 14.56 -34.00 -14.78
N GLY A 180 14.91 -32.89 -14.12
CA GLY A 180 16.28 -32.51 -13.76
C GLY A 180 17.05 -31.74 -14.85
N ASN A 181 16.53 -31.65 -16.07
CA ASN A 181 17.15 -30.91 -17.18
C ASN A 181 16.48 -29.54 -17.37
N TRP A 182 17.27 -28.54 -17.74
CA TRP A 182 16.76 -27.20 -18.02
C TRP A 182 16.50 -27.00 -19.52
N TYR A 183 15.38 -26.35 -19.85
CA TYR A 183 14.95 -26.05 -21.21
C TYR A 183 14.56 -24.58 -21.34
N MET A 184 14.80 -24.01 -22.52
CA MET A 184 14.35 -22.67 -22.88
C MET A 184 12.88 -22.67 -23.28
N VAL A 185 12.14 -21.64 -22.88
CA VAL A 185 10.75 -21.40 -23.28
C VAL A 185 10.58 -19.91 -23.62
N ASP A 186 9.99 -19.60 -24.78
CA ASP A 186 9.65 -18.23 -25.16
C ASP A 186 8.22 -18.14 -25.70
N PRO A 187 7.22 -17.92 -24.82
CA PRO A 187 5.81 -17.82 -25.23
C PRO A 187 5.56 -16.61 -26.14
N THR A 188 6.39 -15.56 -26.04
CA THR A 188 6.20 -14.33 -26.81
C THR A 188 6.45 -14.54 -28.30
N TRP A 189 7.49 -15.30 -28.67
CA TRP A 189 7.78 -15.60 -30.07
C TRP A 189 6.91 -16.72 -30.64
N ASP A 190 6.34 -17.55 -29.76
CA ASP A 190 5.40 -18.61 -30.11
C ASP A 190 3.95 -18.11 -30.26
N ASP A 191 3.62 -16.96 -29.67
CA ASP A 191 2.36 -16.24 -29.88
C ASP A 191 2.19 -15.81 -31.36
N VAL A 192 0.96 -15.94 -31.86
CA VAL A 192 0.52 -15.55 -33.20
C VAL A 192 -0.48 -14.41 -33.06
N ALA A 193 0.03 -13.19 -33.14
CA ALA A 193 -0.77 -11.98 -32.94
C ALA A 193 -2.12 -11.98 -33.68
N ASN A 194 -3.20 -11.82 -32.92
CA ASN A 194 -4.59 -11.79 -33.39
C ASN A 194 -5.05 -13.09 -34.08
N SER A 195 -4.51 -14.24 -33.68
CA SER A 195 -4.97 -15.56 -34.09
C SER A 195 -5.22 -16.43 -32.86
N HIS A 196 -6.06 -17.46 -33.01
CA HIS A 196 -6.17 -18.57 -32.07
C HIS A 196 -5.10 -19.65 -32.32
N ASP A 197 -4.22 -19.42 -33.29
CA ASP A 197 -3.11 -20.30 -33.57
C ASP A 197 -1.97 -20.11 -32.56
N VAL A 198 -1.31 -21.21 -32.20
CA VAL A 198 -0.13 -21.21 -31.35
C VAL A 198 1.00 -21.93 -32.07
N LYS A 199 2.22 -21.40 -31.97
CA LYS A 199 3.44 -22.11 -32.40
C LYS A 199 4.13 -22.74 -31.20
N HIS A 200 5.01 -23.70 -31.45
CA HIS A 200 5.83 -24.31 -30.39
C HIS A 200 7.33 -24.29 -30.74
N GLN A 201 7.75 -23.37 -31.60
CA GLN A 201 9.12 -23.27 -32.09
C GLN A 201 10.12 -23.04 -30.95
N TYR A 202 9.72 -22.27 -29.94
CA TYR A 202 10.54 -21.89 -28.80
C TYR A 202 10.11 -22.56 -27.48
N PHE A 203 9.26 -23.59 -27.53
CA PHE A 203 8.76 -24.31 -26.35
C PHE A 203 9.60 -25.54 -25.96
N LEU A 204 10.29 -25.54 -24.81
CA LEU A 204 11.13 -26.65 -24.31
C LEU A 204 12.37 -26.96 -25.15
N CYS A 205 13.08 -25.96 -25.64
CA CYS A 205 14.24 -26.19 -26.49
C CYS A 205 15.56 -26.17 -25.73
N SER A 206 16.58 -26.79 -26.31
CA SER A 206 17.97 -26.49 -25.98
C SER A 206 18.33 -25.07 -26.41
N GLU A 207 19.40 -24.52 -25.84
CA GLU A 207 19.92 -23.20 -26.21
C GLU A 207 20.38 -23.11 -27.68
N ASN A 208 20.62 -24.24 -28.35
CA ASN A 208 20.99 -24.29 -29.77
C ASN A 208 19.84 -23.91 -30.70
N LYS A 209 18.59 -24.00 -30.23
CA LYS A 209 17.39 -23.57 -30.97
C LYS A 209 17.02 -22.12 -30.74
N PHE A 210 17.86 -21.39 -30.00
CA PHE A 210 17.71 -19.96 -29.70
C PHE A 210 18.83 -19.13 -30.38
N PRO A 211 19.11 -19.31 -31.70
CA PRO A 211 20.30 -18.72 -32.34
C PRO A 211 20.26 -17.19 -32.44
N ASN A 212 19.06 -16.58 -32.37
CA ASN A 212 18.86 -15.14 -32.43
C ASN A 212 18.69 -14.51 -31.04
N HIS A 213 18.67 -15.32 -29.99
CA HIS A 213 18.59 -14.88 -28.61
C HIS A 213 20.00 -14.86 -28.01
N VAL A 214 20.36 -13.74 -27.40
CA VAL A 214 21.69 -13.52 -26.82
C VAL A 214 21.53 -13.05 -25.38
N TRP A 215 22.14 -13.78 -24.46
CA TRP A 215 22.19 -13.47 -23.03
C TRP A 215 23.58 -13.82 -22.46
N ASN A 216 23.86 -13.37 -21.24
CA ASN A 216 25.12 -13.69 -20.58
C ASN A 216 25.10 -15.13 -20.04
N LYS A 217 25.49 -16.10 -20.87
CA LYS A 217 25.56 -17.54 -20.51
C LYS A 217 26.51 -17.84 -19.35
N GLU A 218 27.47 -16.95 -19.05
CA GLU A 218 28.42 -17.11 -17.95
C GLU A 218 27.87 -16.60 -16.61
N SER A 219 26.68 -15.98 -16.60
CA SER A 219 26.05 -15.52 -15.37
C SER A 219 25.60 -16.69 -14.51
N GLU A 220 25.92 -16.64 -13.22
CA GLU A 220 25.44 -17.61 -12.21
C GLU A 220 23.92 -17.58 -12.01
N LEU A 221 23.22 -16.59 -12.59
CA LEU A 221 21.76 -16.49 -12.54
C LEU A 221 21.08 -17.51 -13.46
N TYR A 222 21.76 -17.98 -14.52
CA TYR A 222 21.16 -18.79 -15.57
C TYR A 222 21.69 -20.22 -15.59
N GLU A 223 20.87 -21.12 -16.12
CA GLU A 223 21.18 -22.55 -16.19
C GLU A 223 21.62 -22.93 -17.60
N THR A 224 22.34 -24.05 -17.74
CA THR A 224 22.70 -24.56 -19.07
C THR A 224 21.57 -25.42 -19.64
N CYS A 225 21.03 -25.04 -20.81
CA CYS A 225 19.97 -25.80 -21.49
C CYS A 225 20.55 -26.61 -22.66
N SER A 226 21.30 -27.67 -22.38
CA SER A 226 21.99 -28.47 -23.41
C SER A 226 21.23 -29.72 -23.88
N ASP A 227 20.18 -30.12 -23.17
CA ASP A 227 19.39 -31.31 -23.49
C ASP A 227 18.51 -31.08 -24.73
N THR A 228 18.56 -32.00 -25.70
CA THR A 228 17.91 -31.86 -27.01
C THR A 228 16.66 -32.73 -27.16
N THR A 229 16.10 -33.27 -26.07
CA THR A 229 14.97 -34.23 -26.10
C THR A 229 13.79 -33.73 -26.94
N TYR A 230 13.46 -32.44 -26.86
CA TYR A 230 12.28 -31.87 -27.53
C TYR A 230 12.60 -31.05 -28.79
N ASP A 231 13.88 -30.94 -29.18
CA ASP A 231 14.36 -29.98 -30.19
C ASP A 231 13.85 -30.21 -31.61
N ASN A 232 13.52 -31.46 -31.94
CA ASN A 232 13.18 -31.89 -33.30
C ASN A 232 11.83 -32.62 -33.36
N LEU A 233 10.96 -32.39 -32.38
CA LEU A 233 9.62 -32.93 -32.38
C LEU A 233 8.80 -32.31 -33.51
N ASP A 234 7.87 -33.08 -34.07
CA ASP A 234 7.18 -32.69 -35.29
C ASP A 234 6.23 -31.49 -35.08
N TRP A 235 5.71 -31.31 -33.87
CA TRP A 235 4.84 -30.19 -33.49
C TRP A 235 5.54 -28.84 -33.56
N LYS A 236 6.88 -28.81 -33.59
CA LYS A 236 7.66 -27.58 -33.70
C LYS A 236 7.33 -26.75 -34.94
N ASN A 237 6.74 -27.38 -35.95
CA ASN A 237 6.37 -26.74 -37.21
C ASN A 237 4.86 -26.58 -37.37
N ASP A 238 4.08 -26.94 -36.34
CA ASP A 238 2.63 -26.81 -36.38
C ASP A 238 2.22 -25.38 -35.99
N LEU A 239 1.04 -25.01 -36.47
CA LEU A 239 0.39 -23.73 -36.21
C LEU A 239 -1.02 -24.04 -35.69
N GLN A 240 -1.07 -24.70 -34.53
CA GLN A 240 -2.31 -25.18 -33.93
C GLN A 240 -2.08 -25.50 -32.46
N GLY A 241 -3.04 -25.14 -31.61
CA GLY A 241 -2.96 -25.39 -30.17
C GLY A 241 -2.98 -26.88 -29.84
N MET A 242 -2.30 -27.23 -28.75
CA MET A 242 -2.24 -28.57 -28.19
C MET A 242 -2.86 -28.61 -26.78
N TYR A 243 -3.36 -29.77 -26.37
CA TYR A 243 -4.06 -29.94 -25.10
C TYR A 243 -3.50 -31.10 -24.29
N ALA A 244 -3.51 -31.01 -22.97
CA ALA A 244 -2.95 -32.03 -22.09
C ALA A 244 -4.02 -32.78 -21.31
N TYR A 245 -3.87 -34.11 -21.21
CA TYR A 245 -4.71 -34.95 -20.36
C TYR A 245 -4.09 -36.31 -20.05
N GLN A 246 -3.92 -36.62 -18.76
CA GLN A 246 -3.55 -37.94 -18.21
C GLN A 246 -2.32 -38.62 -18.85
N GLY A 247 -1.23 -37.88 -19.04
CA GLY A 247 0.02 -38.36 -19.64
C GLY A 247 0.01 -38.28 -21.17
N GLY A 248 -0.89 -37.49 -21.75
CA GLY A 248 -1.04 -37.35 -23.20
C GLY A 248 -1.11 -35.89 -23.64
N LEU A 249 -0.48 -35.59 -24.77
CA LEU A 249 -0.64 -34.31 -25.48
C LEU A 249 -1.48 -34.56 -26.74
N TYR A 250 -2.52 -33.77 -26.95
CA TYR A 250 -3.53 -33.98 -27.97
C TYR A 250 -3.53 -32.82 -28.95
N ARG A 251 -3.57 -33.14 -30.25
CA ARG A 251 -3.67 -32.16 -31.33
C ARG A 251 -4.47 -32.72 -32.50
N SER A 252 -5.13 -31.86 -33.26
CA SER A 252 -5.68 -32.23 -34.56
C SER A 252 -4.59 -32.16 -35.61
N LYS A 253 -4.53 -33.14 -36.52
CA LYS A 253 -3.57 -33.14 -37.63
C LYS A 253 -3.97 -34.09 -38.75
N SER A 254 -3.57 -33.73 -39.97
CA SER A 254 -3.57 -34.62 -41.13
C SER A 254 -2.15 -35.10 -41.42
N LEU A 255 -1.94 -36.42 -41.37
CA LEU A 255 -0.65 -37.07 -41.57
C LEU A 255 -0.73 -38.10 -42.71
N ILE A 256 0.40 -38.34 -43.38
CA ILE A 256 0.51 -39.44 -44.35
C ILE A 256 0.99 -40.70 -43.63
N VAL A 257 0.08 -41.65 -43.42
CA VAL A 257 0.38 -42.95 -42.80
C VAL A 257 0.22 -44.06 -43.85
N GLY A 258 1.30 -44.81 -44.10
CA GLY A 258 1.27 -45.89 -45.09
C GLY A 258 0.93 -45.43 -46.51
N GLY A 259 1.29 -44.19 -46.87
CA GLY A 259 0.99 -43.59 -48.18
C GLY A 259 -0.45 -43.07 -48.34
N LYS A 260 -1.24 -43.04 -47.26
CA LYS A 260 -2.60 -42.48 -47.25
C LYS A 260 -2.68 -41.32 -46.27
N GLU A 261 -3.44 -40.30 -46.64
CA GLU A 261 -3.79 -39.22 -45.73
C GLU A 261 -4.77 -39.73 -44.67
N VAL A 262 -4.42 -39.52 -43.41
CA VAL A 262 -5.19 -39.87 -42.22
C VAL A 262 -5.29 -38.62 -41.35
N SER A 263 -6.52 -38.25 -41.03
CA SER A 263 -6.84 -36.99 -40.35
C SER A 263 -7.64 -37.27 -39.08
N GLY A 264 -7.38 -36.50 -38.04
CA GLY A 264 -8.09 -36.62 -36.77
C GLY A 264 -7.28 -36.07 -35.59
N ILE A 265 -7.68 -36.48 -34.40
CA ILE A 265 -7.01 -36.15 -33.14
C ILE A 265 -5.95 -37.21 -32.85
N TRP A 266 -4.74 -36.74 -32.62
CA TRP A 266 -3.57 -37.55 -32.30
C TRP A 266 -3.17 -37.34 -30.85
N ARG A 267 -2.83 -38.44 -30.17
CA ARG A 267 -2.25 -38.45 -28.84
C ARG A 267 -0.75 -38.69 -28.93
N ILE A 268 0.05 -37.78 -28.39
CA ILE A 268 1.48 -37.99 -28.12
C ILE A 268 1.64 -38.38 -26.66
N ASP A 269 2.50 -39.36 -26.41
CA ASP A 269 2.76 -39.89 -25.08
C ASP A 269 3.71 -38.97 -24.30
N ALA A 270 3.19 -38.24 -23.31
CA ALA A 270 3.98 -37.27 -22.55
C ALA A 270 5.03 -37.93 -21.65
N GLU A 271 4.86 -39.22 -21.32
CA GLU A 271 5.82 -40.01 -20.55
C GLU A 271 6.91 -40.61 -21.44
N ASN A 272 6.68 -40.69 -22.75
CA ASN A 272 7.62 -41.21 -23.74
C ASN A 272 7.49 -40.45 -25.07
N ILE A 273 8.09 -39.27 -25.13
CA ILE A 273 7.91 -38.33 -26.24
C ILE A 273 8.47 -38.81 -27.58
N GLU A 274 9.35 -39.80 -27.56
CA GLU A 274 9.90 -40.42 -28.77
C GLU A 274 8.94 -41.45 -29.40
N LYS A 275 7.92 -41.89 -28.66
CA LYS A 275 6.91 -42.82 -29.18
C LYS A 275 6.10 -42.13 -30.28
N GLU A 276 5.85 -42.85 -31.36
CA GLU A 276 4.98 -42.36 -32.45
C GLU A 276 3.60 -41.98 -31.91
N ALA A 277 3.10 -40.84 -32.38
CA ALA A 277 1.78 -40.36 -32.03
C ALA A 277 0.69 -41.35 -32.48
N GLU A 278 -0.32 -41.54 -31.65
CA GLU A 278 -1.42 -42.47 -31.88
C GLU A 278 -2.65 -41.71 -32.34
N LEU A 279 -3.28 -42.15 -33.45
CA LEU A 279 -4.57 -41.61 -33.86
C LEU A 279 -5.65 -42.15 -32.90
N VAL A 280 -6.21 -41.27 -32.08
CA VAL A 280 -7.21 -41.64 -31.08
C VAL A 280 -8.64 -41.31 -31.52
N LEU A 281 -8.81 -40.33 -32.40
CA LEU A 281 -10.13 -39.99 -32.94
C LEU A 281 -10.06 -39.57 -34.42
N PRO A 282 -10.48 -40.42 -35.36
CA PRO A 282 -10.52 -40.06 -36.78
C PRO A 282 -11.53 -38.95 -37.08
N ILE A 283 -11.11 -37.93 -37.84
CA ILE A 283 -11.99 -36.88 -38.36
C ILE A 283 -11.86 -36.87 -39.87
N THR A 284 -12.93 -37.27 -40.57
CA THR A 284 -12.93 -37.41 -42.04
C THR A 284 -13.66 -36.27 -42.76
N ASP A 285 -14.30 -35.39 -41.99
CA ASP A 285 -14.97 -34.20 -42.45
C ASP A 285 -14.03 -33.27 -43.23
N GLN A 286 -14.63 -32.51 -44.15
CA GLN A 286 -13.92 -31.64 -45.07
C GLN A 286 -14.42 -30.21 -44.94
N TRP A 287 -13.48 -29.29 -44.90
CA TRP A 287 -13.73 -27.85 -44.93
C TRP A 287 -13.33 -27.28 -46.29
N GLN A 288 -14.04 -26.27 -46.77
CA GLN A 288 -13.74 -25.58 -48.02
C GLN A 288 -12.69 -24.49 -47.80
N LEU A 289 -11.48 -24.70 -48.30
CA LEU A 289 -10.45 -23.65 -48.30
C LEU A 289 -10.80 -22.53 -49.27
N ASN A 290 -11.44 -22.90 -50.40
CA ASN A 290 -11.95 -22.01 -51.43
C ASN A 290 -12.93 -22.81 -52.31
N SER A 291 -13.38 -22.22 -53.43
CA SER A 291 -14.35 -22.83 -54.34
C SER A 291 -13.90 -24.14 -55.00
N VAL A 292 -12.64 -24.54 -54.87
CA VAL A 292 -12.06 -25.72 -55.53
C VAL A 292 -11.30 -26.65 -54.58
N ASN A 293 -10.73 -26.11 -53.49
CA ASN A 293 -9.87 -26.86 -52.59
C ASN A 293 -10.56 -27.12 -51.26
N VAL A 294 -10.32 -28.30 -50.72
CA VAL A 294 -10.80 -28.72 -49.39
C VAL A 294 -9.63 -29.18 -48.54
N VAL A 295 -9.79 -29.07 -47.22
CA VAL A 295 -8.91 -29.66 -46.22
C VAL A 295 -9.69 -30.66 -45.40
N ARG A 296 -9.07 -31.79 -45.06
CA ARG A 296 -9.67 -32.83 -44.22
C ARG A 296 -9.21 -32.68 -42.78
N GLY A 297 -10.13 -32.79 -41.83
CA GLY A 297 -9.84 -32.86 -40.40
C GLY A 297 -9.15 -31.62 -39.79
N TYR A 298 -9.42 -30.42 -40.32
CA TYR A 298 -8.82 -29.16 -39.84
C TYR A 298 -9.14 -28.84 -38.37
N SER A 299 -10.31 -29.28 -37.88
CA SER A 299 -10.83 -29.15 -36.50
C SER A 299 -9.94 -28.41 -35.49
N GLN A 300 -10.40 -27.27 -34.99
CA GLN A 300 -9.86 -26.68 -33.77
C GLN A 300 -10.24 -27.53 -32.58
N LEU A 301 -9.35 -27.56 -31.58
CA LEU A 301 -9.56 -28.24 -30.31
C LEU A 301 -9.73 -27.20 -29.22
N SER A 302 -10.45 -27.58 -28.16
CA SER A 302 -10.60 -26.79 -26.93
C SER A 302 -10.72 -27.75 -25.74
N TYR A 303 -10.25 -27.34 -24.57
CA TYR A 303 -10.37 -28.14 -23.35
C TYR A 303 -11.20 -27.40 -22.31
N TYR A 304 -12.24 -28.06 -21.80
CA TYR A 304 -13.09 -27.50 -20.76
C TYR A 304 -13.66 -28.61 -19.86
N ASP A 305 -13.54 -28.42 -18.55
CA ASP A 305 -14.09 -29.32 -17.52
C ASP A 305 -13.79 -30.82 -17.75
N GLY A 306 -12.52 -31.14 -18.02
CA GLY A 306 -12.08 -32.53 -18.23
C GLY A 306 -12.47 -33.14 -19.58
N MET A 307 -13.05 -32.36 -20.49
CA MET A 307 -13.51 -32.82 -21.80
C MET A 307 -12.74 -32.10 -22.92
N LEU A 308 -12.41 -32.85 -23.98
CA LEU A 308 -11.88 -32.31 -25.22
C LEU A 308 -13.04 -31.95 -26.15
N TYR A 309 -13.13 -30.70 -26.54
CA TYR A 309 -14.07 -30.20 -27.53
C TYR A 309 -13.37 -30.08 -28.88
N TYR A 310 -14.12 -30.37 -29.93
CA TYR A 310 -13.61 -30.26 -31.30
C TYR A 310 -14.76 -29.96 -32.27
N ASN A 311 -14.48 -29.29 -33.39
CA ASN A 311 -15.49 -28.95 -34.38
C ASN A 311 -15.39 -29.81 -35.65
N THR A 312 -16.54 -30.11 -36.23
CA THR A 312 -16.69 -30.43 -37.65
C THR A 312 -17.22 -29.19 -38.39
N PRO A 313 -17.37 -29.19 -39.73
CA PRO A 313 -17.85 -28.01 -40.46
C PRO A 313 -19.22 -27.51 -39.99
N ARG A 314 -20.04 -28.36 -39.35
CA ARG A 314 -21.42 -28.05 -38.96
C ARG A 314 -21.73 -28.22 -37.48
N ALA A 315 -20.85 -28.83 -36.68
CA ALA A 315 -21.16 -29.18 -35.31
C ALA A 315 -19.94 -29.07 -34.40
N VAL A 316 -20.16 -28.93 -33.10
CA VAL A 316 -19.13 -29.12 -32.07
C VAL A 316 -19.48 -30.34 -31.25
N TRP A 317 -18.44 -31.11 -30.96
CA TRP A 317 -18.47 -32.36 -30.26
C TRP A 317 -17.61 -32.25 -29.00
N ARG A 318 -17.87 -33.11 -28.03
CA ARG A 318 -17.01 -33.30 -26.85
C ARG A 318 -16.66 -34.77 -26.68
N TRP A 319 -15.48 -35.03 -26.16
CA TRP A 319 -14.95 -36.37 -25.95
C TRP A 319 -14.19 -36.41 -24.62
N ASN A 320 -14.33 -37.51 -23.88
CA ASN A 320 -13.79 -37.68 -22.52
C ASN A 320 -12.39 -38.32 -22.49
N PHE A 321 -11.71 -38.37 -23.63
CA PHE A 321 -10.42 -39.03 -23.83
C PHE A 321 -10.42 -40.58 -23.75
N ASP A 322 -11.58 -41.23 -23.65
CA ASP A 322 -11.68 -42.69 -23.68
C ASP A 322 -11.82 -43.16 -25.15
N PRO A 323 -10.82 -43.88 -25.70
CA PRO A 323 -10.86 -44.35 -27.09
C PRO A 323 -11.97 -45.37 -27.36
N GLU A 324 -12.55 -45.98 -26.32
CA GLU A 324 -13.68 -46.89 -26.45
C GLU A 324 -15.04 -46.16 -26.39
N SER A 325 -15.03 -44.85 -26.07
CA SER A 325 -16.24 -44.03 -26.02
C SER A 325 -16.51 -43.30 -27.34
N GLU A 326 -17.79 -43.12 -27.65
CA GLU A 326 -18.21 -42.27 -28.77
C GLU A 326 -18.26 -40.80 -28.34
N PRO A 327 -17.74 -39.86 -29.16
CA PRO A 327 -17.90 -38.43 -28.91
C PRO A 327 -19.38 -38.01 -28.88
N GLU A 328 -19.70 -37.06 -28.01
CA GLU A 328 -21.04 -36.52 -27.85
C GLU A 328 -21.18 -35.22 -28.64
N LYS A 329 -22.24 -35.07 -29.43
CA LYS A 329 -22.55 -33.81 -30.11
C LYS A 329 -23.08 -32.80 -29.10
N VAL A 330 -22.41 -31.65 -28.99
CA VAL A 330 -22.77 -30.55 -28.09
C VAL A 330 -23.75 -29.60 -28.76
N PHE A 331 -23.43 -29.19 -29.99
CA PHE A 331 -24.30 -28.34 -30.80
C PHE A 331 -24.12 -28.60 -32.30
N GLU A 332 -25.14 -28.27 -33.08
CA GLU A 332 -25.11 -28.26 -34.54
C GLU A 332 -25.67 -26.93 -35.05
N LEU A 333 -25.02 -26.36 -36.05
CA LEU A 333 -25.45 -25.10 -36.63
C LEU A 333 -26.76 -25.29 -37.40
N ASP A 334 -27.67 -24.33 -37.20
CA ASP A 334 -28.89 -24.24 -37.99
C ASP A 334 -28.58 -24.13 -39.49
N GLN A 335 -29.43 -24.74 -40.33
CA GLN A 335 -29.24 -24.75 -41.78
C GLN A 335 -29.29 -23.35 -42.41
N SER A 336 -29.89 -22.37 -41.73
CA SER A 336 -29.92 -20.97 -42.15
C SER A 336 -28.60 -20.24 -41.92
N ILE A 337 -27.71 -20.75 -41.06
CA ILE A 337 -26.40 -20.14 -40.80
C ILE A 337 -25.42 -20.57 -41.91
N PRO A 338 -24.99 -19.65 -42.80
CA PRO A 338 -24.10 -19.99 -43.90
C PRO A 338 -22.68 -20.29 -43.42
N GLY A 339 -21.93 -21.00 -44.27
CA GLY A 339 -20.52 -21.32 -44.04
C GLY A 339 -20.29 -22.47 -43.07
N GLU A 340 -19.04 -22.69 -42.71
CA GLU A 340 -18.54 -23.78 -41.90
C GLU A 340 -17.95 -23.24 -40.59
N ILE A 341 -17.96 -24.04 -39.51
CA ILE A 341 -17.26 -23.68 -38.27
C ILE A 341 -15.76 -23.77 -38.54
N TRP A 342 -15.04 -22.65 -38.40
CA TRP A 342 -13.59 -22.61 -38.53
C TRP A 342 -12.89 -22.53 -37.18
N ASP A 343 -13.62 -22.11 -36.15
CA ASP A 343 -13.10 -22.03 -34.80
C ASP A 343 -14.20 -22.29 -33.77
N ALA A 344 -13.83 -22.91 -32.65
CA ALA A 344 -14.73 -23.25 -31.57
C ALA A 344 -13.99 -23.38 -30.23
N GLU A 345 -14.38 -22.56 -29.27
CA GLU A 345 -13.85 -22.57 -27.90
C GLU A 345 -14.97 -22.91 -26.91
N ALA A 346 -14.72 -23.88 -26.04
CA ALA A 346 -15.59 -24.19 -24.91
C ALA A 346 -15.12 -23.42 -23.67
N ALA A 347 -15.94 -22.50 -23.18
CA ALA A 347 -15.66 -21.73 -21.97
C ALA A 347 -16.97 -21.28 -21.31
N ASN A 348 -16.97 -21.17 -19.98
CA ASN A 348 -18.08 -20.56 -19.22
C ASN A 348 -19.47 -21.17 -19.50
N GLY A 349 -19.56 -22.50 -19.68
CA GLY A 349 -20.80 -23.20 -20.02
C GLY A 349 -21.33 -22.93 -21.44
N LYS A 350 -20.51 -22.31 -22.30
CA LYS A 350 -20.84 -21.94 -23.67
C LYS A 350 -19.81 -22.47 -24.66
N ILE A 351 -20.25 -22.68 -25.89
CA ILE A 351 -19.35 -22.73 -27.04
C ILE A 351 -19.39 -21.38 -27.74
N TYR A 352 -18.24 -20.74 -27.86
CA TYR A 352 -18.02 -19.59 -28.74
C TYR A 352 -17.47 -20.12 -30.05
N TYR A 353 -18.04 -19.72 -31.17
CA TYR A 353 -17.63 -20.26 -32.47
C TYR A 353 -17.59 -19.18 -33.54
N GLU A 354 -16.76 -19.40 -34.55
CA GLU A 354 -16.68 -18.55 -35.73
C GLU A 354 -17.01 -19.35 -37.00
N THR A 355 -17.93 -18.82 -37.81
CA THR A 355 -18.28 -19.42 -39.11
C THR A 355 -17.76 -18.61 -40.28
N GLY A 356 -17.50 -19.28 -41.40
CA GLY A 356 -17.11 -18.64 -42.65
C GLY A 356 -17.29 -19.57 -43.84
N VAL A 357 -17.57 -19.00 -45.01
CA VAL A 357 -17.78 -19.80 -46.24
C VAL A 357 -16.48 -20.50 -46.68
N TYR A 358 -15.33 -19.86 -46.44
CA TYR A 358 -14.01 -20.38 -46.76
C TYR A 358 -13.01 -20.06 -45.65
N GLU A 359 -11.86 -20.72 -45.63
CA GLU A 359 -10.77 -20.49 -44.66
C GLU A 359 -10.39 -19.01 -44.55
N LYS A 360 -10.19 -18.30 -45.66
CA LYS A 360 -9.76 -16.88 -45.66
C LYS A 360 -10.90 -15.89 -45.91
N GLY A 361 -12.10 -16.23 -45.45
CA GLY A 361 -13.30 -15.41 -45.59
C GLY A 361 -13.62 -14.54 -44.37
N GLU A 362 -14.62 -13.66 -44.51
CA GLU A 362 -15.21 -12.96 -43.38
C GLU A 362 -15.77 -13.98 -42.37
N ARG A 363 -15.45 -13.77 -41.09
CA ARG A 363 -15.90 -14.60 -39.97
C ARG A 363 -17.14 -14.01 -39.32
N GLN A 364 -18.09 -14.87 -38.95
CA GLN A 364 -19.25 -14.52 -38.15
C GLN A 364 -19.15 -15.21 -36.79
N LYS A 365 -19.18 -14.43 -35.72
CA LYS A 365 -19.14 -14.96 -34.35
C LYS A 365 -20.52 -15.41 -33.90
N GLY A 366 -20.59 -16.53 -33.21
CA GLY A 366 -21.78 -17.05 -32.56
C GLY A 366 -21.47 -17.66 -31.21
N GLN A 367 -22.51 -17.95 -30.43
CA GLN A 367 -22.38 -18.64 -29.15
C GLN A 367 -23.54 -19.62 -28.95
N TYR A 368 -23.30 -20.68 -28.21
CA TYR A 368 -24.29 -21.68 -27.81
C TYR A 368 -24.12 -22.03 -26.34
N VAL A 369 -25.19 -21.95 -25.54
CA VAL A 369 -25.17 -22.36 -24.13
C VAL A 369 -25.40 -23.86 -24.06
N PHE A 370 -24.42 -24.62 -23.57
CA PHE A 370 -24.54 -26.07 -23.40
C PHE A 370 -24.67 -26.50 -21.94
N ASP A 371 -24.27 -25.65 -21.00
CA ASP A 371 -24.45 -25.84 -19.57
C ASP A 371 -25.27 -24.68 -18.99
N GLU A 372 -26.59 -24.87 -18.90
CA GLU A 372 -27.50 -23.88 -18.32
C GLU A 372 -27.31 -23.71 -16.80
N ASP A 373 -26.68 -24.70 -16.14
CA ASP A 373 -26.43 -24.72 -14.70
C ASP A 373 -25.04 -24.15 -14.34
N TYR A 374 -24.28 -23.65 -15.34
CA TYR A 374 -22.94 -23.09 -15.14
C TYR A 374 -22.95 -21.99 -14.07
N ARG A 375 -22.09 -22.17 -13.06
CA ARG A 375 -21.94 -21.21 -11.96
C ARG A 375 -20.74 -20.32 -12.20
N LYS A 376 -21.02 -19.06 -12.52
CA LYS A 376 -20.00 -18.02 -12.63
C LYS A 376 -19.22 -17.84 -11.32
N ALA A 377 -17.94 -17.54 -11.45
CA ALA A 377 -17.06 -17.28 -10.32
C ALA A 377 -17.50 -16.00 -9.59
N LYS A 378 -17.15 -15.89 -8.29
CA LYS A 378 -17.36 -14.63 -7.56
C LYS A 378 -16.51 -13.54 -8.22
N HIS A 379 -17.11 -12.38 -8.43
CA HIS A 379 -16.45 -11.22 -9.02
C HIS A 379 -15.30 -10.71 -8.15
N PRO A 380 -14.05 -10.64 -8.67
CA PRO A 380 -12.96 -10.00 -7.98
C PRO A 380 -13.08 -8.48 -8.11
N ILE A 381 -13.18 -7.77 -6.99
CA ILE A 381 -13.29 -6.31 -6.98
C ILE A 381 -12.23 -5.77 -6.02
N ALA A 382 -11.20 -5.17 -6.58
CA ALA A 382 -10.22 -4.41 -5.82
C ALA A 382 -10.70 -2.96 -5.65
N VAL A 383 -10.47 -2.36 -4.49
CA VAL A 383 -10.81 -0.97 -4.18
C VAL A 383 -9.62 -0.28 -3.55
N THR A 384 -9.52 1.04 -3.69
CA THR A 384 -8.42 1.86 -3.14
C THR A 384 -8.08 1.49 -1.70
N LYS A 385 -9.04 1.62 -0.77
CA LYS A 385 -8.97 1.19 0.63
C LYS A 385 -10.37 0.79 1.11
N PRO A 386 -10.49 -0.14 2.08
CA PRO A 386 -11.79 -0.51 2.65
C PRO A 386 -12.40 0.62 3.50
N VAL A 387 -11.56 1.54 4.00
CA VAL A 387 -11.97 2.72 4.76
C VAL A 387 -11.26 3.94 4.20
N MET A 388 -12.03 4.96 3.85
CA MET A 388 -11.54 6.23 3.34
C MET A 388 -11.98 7.38 4.24
N THR A 389 -11.09 8.36 4.44
CA THR A 389 -11.41 9.59 5.17
C THR A 389 -11.40 10.76 4.20
N VAL A 390 -12.44 11.59 4.25
CA VAL A 390 -12.59 12.79 3.41
C VAL A 390 -12.85 13.98 4.31
N VAL A 391 -12.30 15.13 3.94
CA VAL A 391 -12.38 16.36 4.74
C VAL A 391 -13.26 17.36 4.01
N MET A 392 -14.26 17.90 4.69
CA MET A 392 -15.09 18.96 4.11
C MET A 392 -14.25 20.21 3.81
N GLY A 393 -14.26 20.64 2.55
CA GLY A 393 -13.44 21.75 2.06
C GLY A 393 -11.94 21.45 1.98
N GLY A 394 -11.55 20.18 2.05
CA GLY A 394 -10.18 19.71 1.80
C GLY A 394 -9.90 19.45 0.31
N GLU A 395 -8.82 18.70 0.04
CA GLU A 395 -8.49 18.25 -1.31
C GLU A 395 -9.50 17.23 -1.83
N ASN A 396 -9.60 17.12 -3.16
CA ASN A 396 -10.46 16.13 -3.79
C ASN A 396 -9.92 14.72 -3.50
N VAL A 397 -10.79 13.86 -3.00
CA VAL A 397 -10.48 12.45 -2.72
C VAL A 397 -11.23 11.59 -3.72
N PHE A 398 -10.52 10.63 -4.32
CA PHE A 398 -11.07 9.72 -5.32
C PHE A 398 -11.04 8.29 -4.78
N LEU A 399 -12.18 7.62 -4.83
CA LEU A 399 -12.27 6.17 -4.73
C LEU A 399 -12.10 5.60 -6.13
N GLN A 400 -11.16 4.68 -6.30
CA GLN A 400 -11.02 3.88 -7.51
C GLN A 400 -11.24 2.40 -7.19
N SER A 401 -11.52 1.64 -8.24
CA SER A 401 -11.62 0.19 -8.19
C SER A 401 -11.08 -0.44 -9.45
N ALA A 402 -10.75 -1.72 -9.38
CA ALA A 402 -10.41 -2.55 -10.53
C ALA A 402 -11.20 -3.87 -10.44
N ALA A 403 -11.93 -4.19 -11.49
CA ALA A 403 -12.68 -5.42 -11.65
C ALA A 403 -12.91 -5.69 -13.15
N PRO A 404 -13.00 -6.95 -13.59
CA PRO A 404 -13.37 -7.29 -14.96
C PRO A 404 -14.78 -6.81 -15.33
N GLY A 405 -14.91 -6.04 -16.41
CA GLY A 405 -16.21 -5.53 -16.87
C GLY A 405 -16.50 -4.11 -16.36
N ASN A 406 -17.77 -3.71 -16.41
CA ASN A 406 -18.19 -2.35 -16.09
C ASN A 406 -18.40 -2.17 -14.58
N VAL A 407 -17.92 -1.05 -14.03
CA VAL A 407 -17.97 -0.76 -12.59
C VAL A 407 -18.74 0.53 -12.31
N THR A 408 -19.56 0.51 -11.27
CA THR A 408 -20.36 1.67 -10.83
C THR A 408 -20.23 1.93 -9.33
N TYR A 409 -20.54 3.15 -8.91
CA TYR A 409 -20.39 3.61 -7.52
C TYR A 409 -21.70 4.21 -7.02
N THR A 410 -22.15 3.77 -5.84
CA THR A 410 -23.38 4.27 -5.23
C THR A 410 -23.17 4.60 -3.76
N SER A 411 -23.44 5.85 -3.36
CA SER A 411 -23.46 6.21 -1.93
C SER A 411 -24.78 5.78 -1.28
N LYS A 412 -24.71 5.07 -0.15
CA LYS A 412 -25.89 4.72 0.66
C LYS A 412 -26.48 5.93 1.40
N ASN A 413 -25.71 7.02 1.56
CA ASN A 413 -26.19 8.27 2.14
C ASN A 413 -25.53 9.49 1.45
N PRO A 414 -26.08 9.93 0.30
CA PRO A 414 -25.59 11.08 -0.46
C PRO A 414 -25.64 12.43 0.29
N GLU A 415 -26.33 12.50 1.43
CA GLU A 415 -26.37 13.68 2.31
C GLU A 415 -25.12 13.79 3.20
N ILE A 416 -24.42 12.68 3.44
CA ILE A 416 -23.13 12.66 4.15
C ILE A 416 -21.99 12.82 3.15
N CYS A 417 -21.94 11.92 2.17
CA CYS A 417 -20.98 11.99 1.07
C CYS A 417 -21.67 11.51 -0.20
N ASP A 418 -21.68 12.34 -1.23
CA ASP A 418 -22.15 11.99 -2.56
C ASP A 418 -20.99 11.45 -3.41
N VAL A 419 -21.32 10.89 -4.56
CA VAL A 419 -20.34 10.29 -5.46
C VAL A 419 -20.55 10.77 -6.89
N GLN A 420 -19.45 10.98 -7.61
CA GLN A 420 -19.49 11.35 -9.02
C GLN A 420 -18.31 10.70 -9.75
N VAL A 421 -18.58 10.00 -10.84
CA VAL A 421 -17.54 9.54 -11.77
C VAL A 421 -17.11 10.73 -12.63
N VAL A 422 -15.83 11.11 -12.58
CA VAL A 422 -15.35 12.39 -13.15
C VAL A 422 -14.40 12.17 -14.33
N TRP A 423 -13.73 11.02 -14.40
CA TRP A 423 -12.59 10.79 -15.30
C TRP A 423 -12.84 9.64 -16.27
N LYS A 424 -12.03 9.59 -17.34
CA LYS A 424 -12.05 8.50 -18.33
C LYS A 424 -11.54 7.17 -17.77
N ASP A 425 -10.79 7.20 -16.68
CA ASP A 425 -10.30 6.02 -15.95
C ASP A 425 -11.30 5.54 -14.89
N GLU A 426 -12.55 6.03 -14.93
CA GLU A 426 -13.65 5.65 -14.03
C GLU A 426 -13.41 5.99 -12.55
N SER A 427 -12.46 6.91 -12.25
CA SER A 427 -12.25 7.43 -10.91
C SER A 427 -13.52 8.11 -10.35
N CYS A 428 -13.94 7.68 -9.16
CA CYS A 428 -15.11 8.19 -8.45
C CYS A 428 -14.71 9.23 -7.40
N GLN A 429 -15.04 10.50 -7.62
CA GLN A 429 -14.86 11.54 -6.62
C GLN A 429 -15.83 11.36 -5.46
N LEU A 430 -15.29 11.41 -4.24
CA LEU A 430 -16.06 11.48 -3.01
C LEU A 430 -16.37 12.96 -2.70
N ILE A 431 -17.65 13.31 -2.66
CA ILE A 431 -18.11 14.70 -2.47
C ILE A 431 -18.68 14.83 -1.05
N PRO A 432 -17.88 15.28 -0.07
CA PRO A 432 -18.33 15.38 1.31
C PRO A 432 -19.34 16.53 1.46
N LYS A 433 -20.49 16.27 2.10
CA LYS A 433 -21.55 17.25 2.36
C LYS A 433 -21.81 17.50 3.84
N LYS A 434 -21.65 16.46 4.67
CA LYS A 434 -21.88 16.54 6.12
C LYS A 434 -20.94 15.59 6.86
N ALA A 435 -20.42 16.03 8.02
CA ALA A 435 -19.65 15.16 8.90
C ALA A 435 -20.46 13.92 9.33
N GLY A 436 -19.79 12.77 9.37
CA GLY A 436 -20.41 11.49 9.68
C GLY A 436 -19.77 10.35 8.91
N GLU A 437 -20.41 9.18 8.97
CA GLU A 437 -19.97 7.99 8.26
C GLU A 437 -21.03 7.56 7.26
N THR A 438 -20.61 7.14 6.07
CA THR A 438 -21.47 6.51 5.07
C THR A 438 -20.75 5.32 4.43
N ILE A 439 -21.45 4.60 3.57
CA ILE A 439 -20.91 3.52 2.76
C ILE A 439 -21.08 3.91 1.30
N VAL A 440 -20.00 3.77 0.52
CA VAL A 440 -20.06 3.79 -0.94
C VAL A 440 -19.91 2.35 -1.41
N THR A 441 -20.91 1.84 -2.12
CA THR A 441 -20.87 0.51 -2.72
C THR A 441 -20.27 0.62 -4.12
N VAL A 442 -19.19 -0.12 -4.35
CA VAL A 442 -18.62 -0.39 -5.67
C VAL A 442 -19.29 -1.64 -6.20
N HIS A 443 -19.94 -1.55 -7.36
CA HIS A 443 -20.68 -2.65 -7.98
C HIS A 443 -20.05 -2.97 -9.34
N ALA A 444 -19.87 -4.26 -9.62
CA ALA A 444 -19.37 -4.77 -10.89
C ALA A 444 -20.45 -5.60 -11.59
N ASP A 445 -20.71 -5.26 -12.86
CA ASP A 445 -21.66 -5.98 -13.70
C ASP A 445 -21.17 -7.42 -13.95
N PRO A 446 -22.07 -8.42 -14.07
CA PRO A 446 -21.67 -9.78 -14.40
C PRO A 446 -20.98 -9.84 -15.77
N THR A 447 -19.91 -10.62 -15.88
CA THR A 447 -19.29 -11.00 -17.17
C THR A 447 -19.70 -12.41 -17.54
N ASP A 448 -19.20 -12.97 -18.65
CA ASP A 448 -19.42 -14.38 -18.95
C ASP A 448 -18.79 -15.32 -17.90
N HIS A 449 -17.66 -14.91 -17.32
CA HIS A 449 -16.95 -15.70 -16.32
C HIS A 449 -17.37 -15.38 -14.88
N TYR A 450 -17.60 -14.10 -14.57
CA TYR A 450 -17.85 -13.61 -13.22
C TYR A 450 -19.33 -13.26 -12.98
N ALA A 451 -19.85 -13.67 -11.82
CA ALA A 451 -21.18 -13.28 -11.36
C ALA A 451 -21.22 -11.77 -11.05
N GLU A 452 -22.41 -11.23 -10.84
CA GLU A 452 -22.56 -9.87 -10.32
C GLU A 452 -21.89 -9.75 -8.94
N GLY A 453 -21.19 -8.65 -8.69
CA GLY A 453 -20.42 -8.46 -7.46
C GLY A 453 -20.54 -7.06 -6.90
N ALA A 454 -20.32 -6.92 -5.58
CA ALA A 454 -20.23 -5.62 -4.94
C ALA A 454 -19.30 -5.64 -3.71
N VAL A 455 -18.62 -4.53 -3.48
CA VAL A 455 -17.77 -4.26 -2.30
C VAL A 455 -18.19 -2.93 -1.67
N ASP A 456 -18.37 -2.94 -0.35
CA ASP A 456 -18.71 -1.74 0.42
C ASP A 456 -17.43 -1.07 0.95
N VAL A 457 -17.26 0.22 0.65
CA VAL A 457 -16.19 1.07 1.19
C VAL A 457 -16.77 2.01 2.24
N LYS A 458 -16.20 1.97 3.46
CA LYS A 458 -16.60 2.90 4.53
C LYS A 458 -15.98 4.27 4.27
N VAL A 459 -16.81 5.31 4.20
CA VAL A 459 -16.35 6.70 4.04
C VAL A 459 -16.63 7.49 5.31
N ILE A 460 -15.58 8.06 5.89
CA ILE A 460 -15.63 8.91 7.09
C ILE A 460 -15.41 10.36 6.66
N VAL A 461 -16.43 11.20 6.84
CA VAL A 461 -16.37 12.63 6.53
C VAL A 461 -16.08 13.40 7.82
N LYS A 462 -14.99 14.17 7.82
CA LYS A 462 -14.55 15.01 8.94
C LYS A 462 -14.70 16.50 8.65
N GLU A 463 -14.86 17.28 9.71
CA GLU A 463 -14.70 18.74 9.63
C GLU A 463 -13.22 19.11 9.57
N ARG A 464 -12.92 20.27 8.97
CA ARG A 464 -11.54 20.74 8.78
C ARG A 464 -10.79 20.97 10.11
N ASP A 465 -11.51 21.25 11.20
CA ASP A 465 -10.95 21.54 12.53
C ASP A 465 -10.53 20.28 13.33
N ASP A 466 -10.78 19.08 12.80
CA ASP A 466 -10.50 17.78 13.46
C ASP A 466 -9.09 17.23 13.20
N ILE A 467 -8.28 17.91 12.37
CA ILE A 467 -6.98 17.38 11.86
C ILE A 467 -5.79 18.25 12.25
N GLU A 468 -6.01 19.44 12.82
CA GLU A 468 -4.91 20.20 13.39
C GLU A 468 -4.38 19.49 14.65
N GLU A 469 -3.08 19.24 14.68
CA GLU A 469 -2.37 18.69 15.83
C GLU A 469 -2.63 19.58 17.04
N LYS A 470 -3.35 19.11 18.05
CA LYS A 470 -3.66 19.91 19.25
C LYS A 470 -2.71 19.54 20.39
N ILE A 471 -2.04 20.55 20.94
CA ILE A 471 -1.17 20.40 22.11
C ILE A 471 -1.96 20.59 23.40
N THR A 472 -1.51 19.94 24.47
CA THR A 472 -2.14 20.01 25.79
C THR A 472 -1.52 21.16 26.57
N LEU A 473 -2.32 22.16 26.94
CA LEU A 473 -1.88 23.29 27.75
C LEU A 473 -1.59 22.84 29.19
N GLN A 474 -0.42 23.20 29.72
CA GLN A 474 -0.04 22.93 31.11
C GLN A 474 0.34 24.21 31.83
N TYR A 475 -0.32 24.50 32.94
CA TYR A 475 0.08 25.58 33.82
C TYR A 475 -0.25 25.32 35.30
N GLU A 476 0.49 25.99 36.19
CA GLU A 476 0.40 25.79 37.63
C GLU A 476 0.60 27.12 38.39
N ALA A 477 -0.06 27.28 39.53
CA ALA A 477 0.25 28.35 40.49
C ALA A 477 0.89 27.73 41.74
N GLY A 478 1.98 28.32 42.21
CA GLY A 478 2.54 28.03 43.53
C GLY A 478 1.70 28.58 44.67
N ASP A 479 2.07 28.23 45.90
CA ASP A 479 1.39 28.71 47.11
C ASP A 479 1.41 30.24 47.20
N GLY A 480 0.28 30.84 47.56
CA GLY A 480 0.16 32.30 47.74
C GLY A 480 -0.56 33.06 46.62
N GLY A 481 -1.14 32.38 45.63
CA GLY A 481 -1.99 33.00 44.61
C GLY A 481 -2.65 32.00 43.68
N SER A 482 -3.17 32.49 42.55
CA SER A 482 -3.77 31.67 41.48
C SER A 482 -3.34 32.17 40.11
N ILE A 483 -3.57 31.35 39.08
CA ILE A 483 -3.26 31.64 37.67
C ILE A 483 -4.47 31.32 36.81
N ALA A 484 -4.77 32.19 35.85
CA ALA A 484 -5.76 31.98 34.80
C ALA A 484 -5.10 32.09 33.42
N ALA A 485 -5.65 31.41 32.43
CA ALA A 485 -5.16 31.43 31.06
C ALA A 485 -6.29 31.77 30.08
N VAL A 486 -6.00 32.61 29.09
CA VAL A 486 -6.90 32.90 27.97
C VAL A 486 -6.15 32.83 26.64
N ASP A 487 -6.85 32.45 25.58
CA ASP A 487 -6.34 32.59 24.21
C ASP A 487 -6.18 34.08 23.89
N ALA A 488 -4.97 34.52 23.55
CA ALA A 488 -4.66 35.94 23.43
C ALA A 488 -5.33 36.62 22.22
N ALA A 489 -5.72 35.86 21.21
CA ALA A 489 -6.39 36.37 20.02
C ALA A 489 -7.91 36.51 20.21
N THR A 490 -8.52 35.54 20.90
CA THR A 490 -9.98 35.42 21.02
C THR A 490 -10.53 35.81 22.39
N GLY A 491 -9.69 35.85 23.43
CA GLY A 491 -10.08 36.07 24.82
C GLY A 491 -10.81 34.88 25.47
N LYS A 492 -10.84 33.72 24.81
CA LYS A 492 -11.50 32.51 25.33
C LYS A 492 -10.74 31.97 26.54
N ILE A 493 -11.46 31.62 27.61
CA ILE A 493 -10.89 30.98 28.81
C ILE A 493 -10.35 29.59 28.46
N LEU A 494 -9.12 29.31 28.88
CA LEU A 494 -8.44 28.03 28.70
C LEU A 494 -8.19 27.39 30.07
N GLU A 495 -8.78 26.22 30.29
CA GLU A 495 -8.51 25.42 31.50
C GLU A 495 -7.19 24.65 31.39
N ASN A 496 -6.58 24.33 32.53
CA ASN A 496 -5.40 23.47 32.56
C ASN A 496 -5.74 22.09 31.97
N GLY A 497 -4.95 21.62 31.00
CA GLY A 497 -5.25 20.42 30.21
C GLY A 497 -6.04 20.66 28.93
N ALA A 498 -6.44 21.90 28.60
CA ALA A 498 -7.15 22.20 27.36
C ALA A 498 -6.32 21.85 26.11
N LYS A 499 -7.01 21.41 25.05
CA LYS A 499 -6.41 21.14 23.73
C LYS A 499 -6.41 22.40 22.88
N ILE A 500 -5.23 22.94 22.56
CA ILE A 500 -5.02 24.19 21.81
C ILE A 500 -4.18 23.97 20.55
N LYS A 501 -4.21 24.91 19.60
CA LYS A 501 -3.40 24.84 18.38
C LYS A 501 -1.90 25.02 18.70
N PRO A 502 -0.97 24.44 17.91
CA PRO A 502 0.46 24.69 18.07
C PRO A 502 0.75 26.16 17.77
N ASN A 503 1.67 26.75 18.53
CA ASN A 503 2.00 28.17 18.49
C ASN A 503 0.86 29.11 18.87
N ALA A 504 -0.24 28.61 19.46
CA ALA A 504 -1.27 29.48 20.01
C ALA A 504 -0.67 30.37 21.10
N GLU A 505 -0.87 31.68 20.98
CA GLU A 505 -0.45 32.65 21.98
C GLU A 505 -1.45 32.66 23.13
N VAL A 506 -0.95 32.32 24.32
CA VAL A 506 -1.74 32.26 25.55
C VAL A 506 -1.31 33.40 26.47
N GLN A 507 -2.28 34.13 27.00
CA GLN A 507 -2.07 35.12 28.04
C GLN A 507 -2.38 34.48 29.39
N PHE A 508 -1.37 34.39 30.25
CA PHE A 508 -1.48 33.96 31.62
C PHE A 508 -1.61 35.18 32.53
N THR A 509 -2.53 35.14 33.49
CA THR A 509 -2.75 36.20 34.47
C THR A 509 -2.60 35.63 35.87
N ALA A 510 -1.63 36.14 36.62
CA ALA A 510 -1.42 35.82 38.02
C ALA A 510 -2.31 36.70 38.92
N SER A 511 -2.93 36.08 39.92
CA SER A 511 -3.71 36.75 40.95
C SER A 511 -3.15 36.39 42.33
N PRO A 512 -2.20 37.20 42.87
CA PRO A 512 -1.65 36.97 44.21
C PRO A 512 -2.74 37.06 45.30
N ASN A 513 -2.61 36.25 46.34
CA ASN A 513 -3.42 36.38 47.55
C ASN A 513 -3.01 37.64 48.32
N SER A 514 -3.87 38.12 49.23
CA SER A 514 -3.56 39.28 50.07
C SER A 514 -2.25 39.09 50.85
N GLY A 515 -1.33 40.05 50.71
CA GLY A 515 0.01 40.02 51.34
C GLY A 515 1.04 39.16 50.60
N TYR A 516 0.82 38.87 49.31
CA TYR A 516 1.76 38.22 48.43
C TYR A 516 1.95 39.03 47.15
N SER A 517 3.16 38.98 46.59
CA SER A 517 3.51 39.49 45.27
C SER A 517 4.03 38.36 44.37
N VAL A 518 3.99 38.57 43.05
CA VAL A 518 4.61 37.63 42.10
C VAL A 518 6.12 37.63 42.33
N LYS A 519 6.67 36.48 42.67
CA LYS A 519 8.10 36.27 42.88
C LYS A 519 8.82 36.13 41.54
N ASN A 520 8.30 35.25 40.68
CA ASN A 520 8.79 35.00 39.33
C ASN A 520 7.83 34.08 38.58
N TRP A 521 7.99 34.07 37.25
CA TRP A 521 7.43 33.04 36.38
C TRP A 521 8.50 31.98 36.09
N VAL A 522 8.09 30.73 35.96
CA VAL A 522 8.92 29.58 35.58
C VAL A 522 8.33 28.98 34.32
N VAL A 523 9.15 28.86 33.28
CA VAL A 523 8.74 28.28 32.00
C VAL A 523 9.65 27.13 31.67
N ASN A 524 9.08 25.96 31.44
CA ASN A 524 9.79 24.71 31.13
C ASN A 524 10.92 24.38 32.13
N GLY A 525 10.67 24.68 33.42
CA GLY A 525 11.62 24.45 34.51
C GLY A 525 12.64 25.58 34.75
N GLU A 526 12.68 26.61 33.90
CA GLU A 526 13.61 27.74 34.04
C GLU A 526 12.93 29.04 34.45
N VAL A 527 13.59 29.85 35.28
CA VAL A 527 13.07 31.16 35.71
C VAL A 527 13.04 32.11 34.51
N TYR A 528 11.85 32.62 34.18
CA TYR A 528 11.64 33.54 33.09
C TYR A 528 12.24 34.91 33.39
N LYS A 529 12.98 35.45 32.42
CA LYS A 529 13.64 36.76 32.50
C LYS A 529 13.28 37.60 31.28
N GLU A 530 12.98 38.86 31.50
CA GLU A 530 12.75 39.85 30.45
C GLU A 530 13.93 40.84 30.47
N ASN A 531 14.61 41.01 29.33
CA ASN A 531 15.83 41.83 29.22
C ASN A 531 16.93 41.51 30.26
N GLY A 532 17.05 40.22 30.63
CA GLY A 532 18.04 39.74 31.61
C GLY A 532 17.64 39.87 33.08
N ILE A 533 16.47 40.45 33.37
CA ILE A 533 15.95 40.66 34.73
C ILE A 533 14.80 39.68 34.98
N VAL A 534 14.73 39.11 36.20
CA VAL A 534 13.63 38.23 36.60
C VAL A 534 12.30 38.97 36.46
N TYR A 535 11.37 38.37 35.72
CA TYR A 535 10.09 39.00 35.41
C TYR A 535 9.08 38.77 36.55
N THR A 536 8.49 39.86 37.06
CA THR A 536 7.54 39.88 38.18
C THR A 536 6.18 40.49 37.81
N GLY A 537 5.89 40.64 36.51
CA GLY A 537 4.61 41.16 36.04
C GLY A 537 3.43 40.23 36.38
N MET A 538 2.23 40.80 36.44
CA MET A 538 0.99 40.05 36.69
C MET A 538 0.50 39.28 35.47
N GLU A 539 1.00 39.60 34.27
CA GLU A 539 0.59 38.96 33.02
C GLU A 539 1.80 38.46 32.25
N LEU A 540 1.70 37.26 31.67
CA LEU A 540 2.72 36.69 30.80
C LEU A 540 2.06 36.21 29.52
N LYS A 541 2.48 36.73 28.36
CA LYS A 541 2.06 36.24 27.04
C LYS A 541 3.11 35.29 26.48
N ARG A 542 2.68 34.13 26.00
CA ARG A 542 3.59 33.15 25.41
C ARG A 542 2.90 32.26 24.38
N ALA A 543 3.61 31.99 23.28
CA ALA A 543 3.23 30.93 22.34
C ALA A 543 3.58 29.55 22.93
N ILE A 544 2.59 28.66 22.98
CA ILE A 544 2.79 27.26 23.40
C ILE A 544 3.08 26.44 22.16
N THR A 545 4.23 25.77 22.10
CA THR A 545 4.71 25.09 20.88
C THR A 545 4.69 23.57 21.02
N ALA A 546 4.70 23.03 22.25
CA ALA A 546 4.63 21.60 22.51
C ALA A 546 3.80 21.26 23.75
N SER A 547 3.30 20.02 23.86
CA SER A 547 2.59 19.56 25.08
C SER A 547 3.49 19.42 26.31
N SER A 548 4.82 19.48 26.13
CA SER A 548 5.80 19.56 27.21
C SER A 548 5.99 20.97 27.74
N ASP A 549 5.45 21.99 27.05
CA ASP A 549 5.55 23.37 27.54
C ASP A 549 4.69 23.53 28.80
N SER A 550 5.30 24.06 29.85
CA SER A 550 4.66 24.28 31.14
C SER A 550 4.96 25.68 31.64
N VAL A 551 3.93 26.38 32.11
CA VAL A 551 4.05 27.73 32.71
C VAL A 551 3.63 27.68 34.18
N LYS A 552 4.52 28.09 35.06
CA LYS A 552 4.26 28.19 36.50
C LYS A 552 4.49 29.61 37.01
N VAL A 553 3.63 30.08 37.89
CA VAL A 553 3.86 31.33 38.64
C VAL A 553 4.16 31.02 40.10
N GLU A 554 5.20 31.64 40.65
CA GLU A 554 5.54 31.57 42.08
C GLU A 554 5.24 32.91 42.76
N PHE A 555 4.78 32.84 44.01
CA PHE A 555 4.49 34.01 44.82
C PHE A 555 5.44 34.09 46.02
N VAL A 556 5.68 35.30 46.51
CA VAL A 556 6.45 35.58 47.72
C VAL A 556 5.58 36.42 48.65
N LYS A 557 5.64 36.12 49.94
CA LYS A 557 4.92 36.90 50.96
C LYS A 557 5.58 38.26 51.09
N ASP A 558 4.77 39.32 51.06
CA ASP A 558 5.27 40.69 51.20
C ASP A 558 5.87 40.88 52.59
N GLU A 559 7.07 41.46 52.67
CA GLU A 559 7.59 41.94 53.95
C GLU A 559 6.80 43.18 54.36
N PRO A 560 6.24 43.20 55.58
CA PRO A 560 5.47 44.35 56.04
C PRO A 560 6.37 45.59 56.11
N ALA A 561 5.98 46.65 55.40
CA ALA A 561 6.73 47.92 55.40
C ALA A 561 6.66 48.58 56.79
N PHE A 562 7.81 48.88 57.38
CA PHE A 562 7.93 49.65 58.62
C PHE A 562 9.02 50.72 58.49
N VAL A 563 8.90 51.81 59.25
CA VAL A 563 9.95 52.83 59.34
C VAL A 563 10.86 52.47 60.51
N LYS A 564 12.15 52.29 60.26
CA LYS A 564 13.12 51.97 61.30
C LYS A 564 13.16 53.10 62.33
N GLY A 565 12.95 52.76 63.61
CA GLY A 565 12.77 53.68 64.73
C GLY A 565 11.31 54.02 65.09
N ASP A 566 10.33 53.72 64.23
CA ASP A 566 8.89 53.98 64.47
C ASP A 566 8.25 52.79 65.19
N VAL A 567 8.60 52.65 66.47
CA VAL A 567 8.18 51.54 67.33
C VAL A 567 6.67 51.48 67.55
N ASN A 568 5.99 52.61 67.44
CA ASN A 568 4.54 52.67 67.60
C ASN A 568 3.77 52.58 66.26
N LEU A 569 4.49 52.51 65.13
CA LEU A 569 3.96 52.39 63.75
C LEU A 569 3.06 53.56 63.32
N SER A 570 3.37 54.77 63.79
CA SER A 570 2.67 56.00 63.42
C SER A 570 3.00 56.52 62.01
N GLY A 571 4.02 55.95 61.37
CA GLY A 571 4.63 56.41 60.13
C GLY A 571 5.74 57.46 60.32
N LYS A 572 6.10 57.82 61.57
CA LYS A 572 7.14 58.79 61.89
C LYS A 572 7.93 58.36 63.12
N VAL A 573 9.24 58.63 63.13
CA VAL A 573 10.07 58.43 64.32
C VAL A 573 9.98 59.66 65.22
N GLU A 574 9.23 59.55 66.31
CA GLU A 574 8.92 60.63 67.24
C GLU A 574 8.97 60.19 68.71
N ILE A 575 8.66 61.10 69.63
CA ILE A 575 8.79 60.82 71.08
C ILE A 575 7.88 59.69 71.55
N GLY A 576 6.80 59.41 70.81
CA GLY A 576 5.93 58.25 71.03
C GLY A 576 6.69 56.93 70.96
N ASP A 577 7.67 56.81 70.06
CA ASP A 577 8.46 55.60 69.84
C ASP A 577 9.46 55.34 70.96
N VAL A 578 10.10 56.41 71.45
CA VAL A 578 10.95 56.34 72.64
C VAL A 578 10.15 55.80 73.83
N ARG A 579 8.92 56.30 74.00
CA ARG A 579 8.05 55.85 75.10
C ARG A 579 7.69 54.38 74.94
N GLU A 580 7.33 53.94 73.73
CA GLU A 580 6.90 52.57 73.50
C GLU A 580 8.07 51.57 73.59
N ALA A 581 9.24 51.90 73.04
CA ALA A 581 10.48 51.14 73.21
C ALA A 581 10.88 51.04 74.70
N LEU A 582 10.81 52.14 75.46
CA LEU A 582 11.12 52.14 76.89
C LEU A 582 10.16 51.25 77.68
N ARG A 583 8.86 51.28 77.36
CA ARG A 583 7.87 50.41 78.01
C ARG A 583 8.12 48.94 77.71
N SER A 584 8.52 48.61 76.49
CA SER A 584 8.93 47.26 76.11
C SER A 584 10.16 46.77 76.88
N ILE A 585 11.23 47.58 76.92
CA ILE A 585 12.48 47.25 77.65
C ILE A 585 12.21 47.08 79.15
N CYS A 586 11.34 47.91 79.73
CA CYS A 586 10.89 47.78 81.11
C CYS A 586 9.86 46.66 81.33
N LYS A 587 9.56 45.84 80.32
CA LYS A 587 8.58 44.74 80.34
C LYS A 587 7.16 45.15 80.74
N LYS A 588 6.78 46.39 80.41
CA LYS A 588 5.44 46.95 80.66
C LYS A 588 4.48 46.77 79.48
N THR A 589 5.01 46.56 78.28
CA THR A 589 4.26 46.24 77.06
C THR A 589 5.06 45.21 76.25
N GLU A 590 4.38 44.33 75.50
CA GLU A 590 5.05 43.47 74.52
C GLU A 590 4.87 44.06 73.12
N LEU A 591 5.97 44.24 72.40
CA LEU A 591 5.96 44.68 71.01
C LEU A 591 5.53 43.54 70.08
N THR A 592 4.72 43.87 69.07
CA THR A 592 4.44 42.95 67.95
C THR A 592 5.73 42.67 67.16
N ALA A 593 5.72 41.63 66.31
CA ALA A 593 6.89 41.29 65.49
C ALA A 593 7.37 42.47 64.62
N LEU A 594 6.43 43.24 64.04
CA LEU A 594 6.74 44.41 63.24
C LEU A 594 7.34 45.56 64.07
N GLN A 595 6.78 45.79 65.26
CA GLN A 595 7.29 46.81 66.18
C GLN A 595 8.67 46.43 66.73
N LYS A 596 8.97 45.14 66.91
CA LYS A 596 10.31 44.68 67.28
C LYS A 596 11.32 44.96 66.17
N GLN A 597 10.96 44.69 64.92
CA GLN A 597 11.79 45.01 63.76
C GLN A 597 11.98 46.53 63.59
N ALA A 598 10.95 47.34 63.83
CA ALA A 598 11.06 48.78 63.82
C ALA A 598 11.91 49.31 64.99
N ALA A 599 11.86 48.66 66.16
CA ALA A 599 12.59 49.08 67.35
C ALA A 599 14.06 48.63 67.39
N ASP A 600 14.42 47.52 66.75
CA ASP A 600 15.79 47.04 66.60
C ASP A 600 16.54 47.90 65.56
N VAL A 601 16.95 49.10 65.99
CA VAL A 601 17.57 50.07 65.10
C VAL A 601 19.05 49.76 64.86
N ASN A 602 19.66 48.93 65.70
CA ASN A 602 21.05 48.50 65.56
C ASN A 602 21.22 47.13 64.85
N GLU A 603 20.12 46.44 64.52
CA GLU A 603 20.07 45.14 63.82
C GLU A 603 20.76 44.00 64.58
N ASN A 604 20.78 44.07 65.92
CA ASN A 604 21.41 43.04 66.75
C ASN A 604 20.44 41.88 67.10
N GLY A 605 19.19 41.94 66.63
CA GLY A 605 18.14 40.96 66.86
C GLY A 605 17.42 41.11 68.21
N ASN A 606 17.78 42.10 69.02
CA ASN A 606 17.18 42.40 70.32
C ASN A 606 16.71 43.86 70.36
N VAL A 607 15.68 44.15 71.16
CA VAL A 607 15.24 45.52 71.43
C VAL A 607 15.69 45.87 72.83
N ASP A 608 16.77 46.65 72.94
CA ASP A 608 17.40 46.97 74.22
C ASP A 608 17.68 48.47 74.41
N ILE A 609 18.43 48.81 75.47
CA ILE A 609 18.66 50.20 75.84
C ILE A 609 19.54 50.95 74.82
N GLU A 610 20.32 50.24 74.00
CA GLU A 610 21.12 50.81 72.92
C GLU A 610 20.23 51.31 71.78
N ASP A 611 19.20 50.54 71.43
CA ASP A 611 18.19 50.94 70.45
C ASP A 611 17.42 52.16 70.91
N LEU A 612 16.92 52.12 72.16
CA LEU A 612 16.21 53.22 72.77
C LEU A 612 17.05 54.51 72.76
N ARG A 613 18.35 54.40 73.04
CA ARG A 613 19.27 55.54 73.01
C ARG A 613 19.43 56.10 71.60
N LYS A 614 19.55 55.25 70.57
CA LYS A 614 19.64 55.71 69.18
C LYS A 614 18.36 56.40 68.74
N ILE A 615 17.20 55.80 69.00
CA ILE A 615 15.88 56.40 68.70
C ILE A 615 15.74 57.75 69.41
N LEU A 616 16.07 57.83 70.71
CA LEU A 616 16.01 59.08 71.47
C LEU A 616 16.96 60.15 70.92
N ARG A 617 18.20 59.79 70.54
CA ARG A 617 19.15 60.74 69.94
C ARG A 617 18.65 61.27 68.61
N PHE A 618 18.01 60.44 67.80
CA PHE A 618 17.40 60.85 66.53
C PHE A 618 16.23 61.80 66.76
N VAL A 619 15.28 61.43 67.63
CA VAL A 619 14.12 62.28 67.97
C VAL A 619 14.53 63.63 68.57
N CYS A 620 15.64 63.68 69.33
CA CYS A 620 16.19 64.92 69.87
C CYS A 620 17.07 65.71 68.88
N GLY A 621 17.21 65.27 67.63
CA GLY A 621 18.04 65.94 66.60
C GLY A 621 19.54 65.91 66.89
N LYS A 622 20.02 64.91 67.66
CA LYS A 622 21.45 64.71 67.96
C LYS A 622 22.16 63.82 66.94
N ILE A 623 21.39 63.09 66.13
CA ILE A 623 21.86 62.31 64.97
C ILE A 623 20.82 62.48 63.85
N ASP A 624 21.28 62.58 62.61
CA ASP A 624 20.41 62.86 61.45
C ASP A 624 19.86 61.59 60.80
N GLN A 625 20.39 60.42 61.17
CA GLN A 625 19.99 59.11 60.67
C GLN A 625 20.20 58.04 61.75
N LEU A 626 19.37 56.99 61.75
CA LEU A 626 19.45 55.87 62.70
C LEU A 626 20.49 54.80 62.32
N ASN A 627 20.95 54.80 61.06
CA ASN A 627 21.94 53.85 60.54
C ASN A 627 23.34 54.49 60.48
N MET A 628 24.17 54.32 61.53
CA MET A 628 25.63 54.41 61.42
C MET A 628 26.32 53.45 62.40
N GLU A 629 27.31 52.71 61.90
CA GLU A 629 28.30 51.95 62.68
C GLU A 629 29.22 52.94 63.43
N GLU A 630 29.41 52.75 64.73
CA GLU A 630 30.36 53.56 65.51
C GLU A 630 31.81 53.16 65.17
N SER A 631 32.50 53.97 64.37
CA SER A 631 33.97 53.91 64.26
C SER A 631 34.60 54.42 65.55
N GLY A 632 35.18 53.51 66.34
CA GLY A 632 35.83 53.81 67.62
C GLY A 632 36.96 54.84 67.52
N ALA A 633 36.96 55.78 68.45
CA ALA A 633 38.11 56.64 68.74
C ALA A 633 38.93 56.03 69.89
N SER A 634 40.13 55.53 69.58
CA SER A 634 41.19 55.31 70.58
C SER A 634 42.00 56.59 70.74
N LYS A 635 42.30 56.92 72.00
CA LYS A 635 43.47 57.72 72.38
C LYS A 635 44.76 56.95 72.15
#